data_AF-A0A7L3PV47-F1
#
_entry.id   AF-A0A7L3PV47-F1
#
_cell.length_a   1.000
_cell.length_b   1.000
_cell.length_c   1.000
_cell.angle_alpha   90.00
_cell.angle_beta   90.00
_cell.angle_gamma   90.00
#
_symmetry.space_group_name_H-M   'P 1'
#
loop_
_entity.id
_entity.type
_entity.pdbx_description
1 polymer ?
#
loop_
_entity_poly.entity_id
_entity_poly.type
_entity_poly.pdbx_seq_one_letter_code
_entity_poly.pdbx_strand_id
1 'polypeptide(L)'
;DIDECLEGGLGTCGQSCINVPGSYICSCLPGYSLGTDKWSCYVNDPAPFLLFSHGNAIFRIDTEGTNHERLVADTGPSTLMDFHYIEEKVYWVDSERRLLQRIHLNGTKRERLCYIEKGISGFTIDWINEDILWANRQKGTIEATDMNGKKRRVLLRDIGHPTRITIDAEQRLLFWSSDGTISSIHRMSLSGSGTIYVLRTTEQIKAISLDLVDARLYWIQHDHRKEISHIGSCDYDGGAVRLLKNSVRHQLLGISLFAEHLYYSELKSGMIWRANKYTGKVVVTISLKPSFFPPVEIKIVHPFKQPGARTDSQDLEVCDLNREKCRRRVCRPDSRTHRCKCSSGFILSRNKQFCEDINECGFWNHGCTLGCVNIPGSYYCTCPKGFVLLPDRKTCHELISCTSNDTECSHGCLQTSKGPVCFCPEGSVLKADGKACTGCTSPDNGGCSQICSSLSPFSWECACYPGYKLQRDRKHCTAIGPKPFLLFANGQDIRQISFDGTDYTSLLDWQMGIVLALDSDPVENKIYFAHTALKWIERANLDGSNREKVIHEAIDTPEGLAVDWINRKLYWTDRGKACIERSNLNGMQRKMIIWEDISQPRGIAIHPFVKRLFWTDMGVNPRIDSSSLEGIDRQVIASTGLVWPSGIALDYLADKVYWCDAKQSVLESANLDGSGRRILAQNDVGHPFAVAVFEDHLWFSDWARPSLMRVDKKTGQNRVRLRGSMLRPSSMVVVHPLAKPGANPCLYENGGCDQICENNFGIVHCKCHPGFGKTLDGKTCHALDSSNSTGGSVSVHKEVVPMPPPEIVLQSAQSSGIFKDMDSGGKQKRIFLMAEIMVSDQDDCTALECYVNAECVLLEDGAVCQCLEGFTRKGNSCYDVDECAVNMDRCDRNVSGCINTEGGYVCKCLEGYTGDGVHCYDIDECETGSHTCGENMTCTNTEGNFTCSCADNASGPGISC
;
A
#
# COMPACT_ATOMS: atom_id res chain seq x y z
N ASP A 1 32.80 1.86 25.70
CA ASP A 1 31.61 1.00 25.82
C ASP A 1 31.81 -0.19 24.89
N ILE A 2 31.22 -1.34 25.20
CA ILE A 2 31.16 -2.49 24.28
C ILE A 2 29.69 -2.72 23.97
N ASP A 3 29.34 -3.00 22.71
CA ASP A 3 27.98 -3.38 22.36
C ASP A 3 27.78 -4.87 22.64
N GLU A 4 27.27 -5.15 23.84
CA GLU A 4 27.03 -6.47 24.38
C GLU A 4 25.80 -7.13 23.72
N CYS A 5 24.96 -6.36 23.00
CA CYS A 5 23.92 -6.87 22.14
C CYS A 5 24.45 -7.33 20.75
N LEU A 6 25.64 -6.88 20.32
CA LEU A 6 26.26 -7.25 19.05
C LEU A 6 27.36 -8.32 19.18
N GLU A 7 28.19 -8.29 20.23
CA GLU A 7 29.21 -9.33 20.45
C GLU A 7 28.60 -10.58 21.12
N GLY A 8 28.33 -11.61 20.29
CA GLY A 8 27.64 -12.86 20.67
C GLY A 8 28.41 -13.81 21.60
N GLY A 9 28.84 -13.32 22.76
CA GLY A 9 29.51 -14.07 23.83
C GLY A 9 28.80 -14.04 25.19
N LEU A 10 28.25 -12.88 25.61
CA LEU A 10 27.75 -12.66 26.99
C LEU A 10 26.42 -11.90 27.11
N GLY A 11 25.95 -11.18 26.09
CA GLY A 11 24.62 -10.55 26.07
C GLY A 11 23.59 -11.44 25.36
N THR A 12 22.62 -11.99 26.09
CA THR A 12 21.62 -12.91 25.51
C THR A 12 20.22 -12.68 26.08
N CYS A 13 19.63 -11.53 25.75
CA CYS A 13 18.20 -11.28 25.97
C CYS A 13 17.32 -12.20 25.11
N GLY A 14 16.21 -12.70 25.67
CA GLY A 14 15.33 -13.64 24.99
C GLY A 14 14.49 -13.05 23.85
N GLN A 15 14.27 -11.73 23.81
CA GLN A 15 13.47 -11.07 22.76
C GLN A 15 14.06 -9.73 22.30
N SER A 16 14.23 -8.76 23.20
CA SER A 16 14.82 -7.46 22.87
C SER A 16 15.98 -7.14 23.81
N CYS A 17 17.07 -6.62 23.24
CA CYS A 17 18.29 -6.17 23.92
C CYS A 17 18.49 -4.68 23.65
N ILE A 18 18.84 -3.91 24.69
CA ILE A 18 19.11 -2.48 24.63
C ILE A 18 20.47 -2.26 25.32
N ASN A 19 21.49 -1.86 24.55
CA ASN A 19 22.80 -1.53 25.12
C ASN A 19 22.73 -0.22 25.91
N VAL A 20 23.43 -0.13 27.03
CA VAL A 20 23.55 1.07 27.87
C VAL A 20 25.01 1.24 28.31
N PRO A 21 25.48 2.43 28.69
CA PRO A 21 26.89 2.63 29.03
C PRO A 21 27.40 1.69 30.14
N GLY A 22 28.20 0.69 29.75
CA GLY A 22 28.76 -0.36 30.60
C GLY A 22 27.84 -1.54 30.94
N SER A 23 26.71 -1.73 30.25
CA SER A 23 25.82 -2.89 30.45
C SER A 23 24.77 -3.07 29.33
N TYR A 24 23.85 -4.02 29.50
CA TYR A 24 22.66 -4.15 28.65
C TYR A 24 21.38 -4.38 29.46
N ILE A 25 20.24 -4.00 28.87
CA ILE A 25 18.90 -4.17 29.44
C ILE A 25 18.05 -5.01 28.48
N CYS A 26 17.42 -6.06 29.00
CA CYS A 26 16.50 -6.91 28.23
C CYS A 26 15.05 -6.45 28.37
N SER A 27 14.26 -6.59 27.30
CA SER A 27 12.81 -6.36 27.32
C SER A 27 12.05 -7.40 26.49
N CYS A 28 10.74 -7.49 26.73
CA CYS A 28 9.86 -8.49 26.13
C CYS A 28 8.69 -7.85 25.35
N LEU A 29 8.20 -8.58 24.34
CA LEU A 29 7.09 -8.19 23.49
C LEU A 29 5.73 -8.31 24.20
N PRO A 30 4.68 -7.63 23.73
CA PRO A 30 3.34 -7.72 24.33
C PRO A 30 2.84 -9.17 24.47
N GLY A 31 2.38 -9.51 25.68
CA GLY A 31 1.99 -10.88 26.06
C GLY A 31 3.10 -11.69 26.75
N TYR A 32 4.35 -11.23 26.69
CA TYR A 32 5.48 -11.81 27.42
C TYR A 32 5.88 -10.93 28.61
N SER A 33 6.39 -11.56 29.67
CA SER A 33 6.90 -10.97 30.91
C SER A 33 8.39 -11.26 31.05
N LEU A 34 9.15 -10.31 31.59
CA LEU A 34 10.59 -10.46 31.78
C LEU A 34 10.89 -11.34 33.00
N GLY A 35 11.80 -12.30 32.83
CA GLY A 35 12.24 -13.25 33.84
C GLY A 35 12.63 -12.62 35.18
N THR A 36 12.47 -13.37 36.27
CA THR A 36 13.10 -13.05 37.56
C THR A 36 14.63 -12.95 37.45
N ASP A 37 15.19 -13.58 36.42
CA ASP A 37 16.59 -13.50 36.02
C ASP A 37 16.97 -12.16 35.35
N LYS A 38 16.00 -11.42 34.78
CA LYS A 38 16.10 -10.19 33.95
C LYS A 38 16.55 -10.34 32.49
N TRP A 39 16.53 -11.53 31.89
CA TRP A 39 16.99 -11.76 30.51
C TRP A 39 16.08 -12.69 29.68
N SER A 40 15.42 -13.66 30.32
CA SER A 40 14.44 -14.55 29.65
C SER A 40 13.06 -13.89 29.50
N CYS A 41 12.22 -14.35 28.57
CA CYS A 41 10.85 -13.83 28.35
C CYS A 41 9.77 -14.93 28.34
N TYR A 42 8.80 -14.87 29.26
CA TYR A 42 7.79 -15.92 29.49
C TYR A 42 6.33 -15.43 29.33
N VAL A 43 5.42 -16.29 28.85
CA VAL A 43 3.97 -15.99 28.78
C VAL A 43 3.29 -16.47 30.07
N ASN A 44 2.36 -15.67 30.62
CA ASN A 44 1.62 -16.03 31.82
C ASN A 44 0.34 -16.83 31.54
N ASP A 45 -0.40 -16.53 30.47
CA ASP A 45 -1.59 -17.28 30.04
C ASP A 45 -1.93 -16.92 28.58
N PRO A 46 -2.42 -17.86 27.73
CA PRO A 46 -2.48 -19.29 27.95
C PRO A 46 -1.08 -19.93 27.91
N ALA A 47 -0.77 -20.81 28.86
CA ALA A 47 0.54 -21.48 28.90
C ALA A 47 0.79 -22.32 27.63
N PRO A 48 1.95 -22.18 26.95
CA PRO A 48 2.28 -22.95 25.76
C PRO A 48 2.48 -24.43 26.07
N PHE A 49 2.08 -25.31 25.14
CA PHE A 49 2.31 -26.76 25.28
C PHE A 49 2.77 -27.39 23.96
N LEU A 50 3.40 -28.55 24.06
CA LEU A 50 3.92 -29.35 22.97
C LEU A 50 2.91 -30.46 22.61
N LEU A 51 2.66 -30.60 21.31
CA LEU A 51 2.14 -31.83 20.71
C LEU A 51 3.29 -32.58 20.05
N PHE A 52 3.35 -33.91 20.23
CA PHE A 52 4.33 -34.75 19.55
C PHE A 52 3.77 -36.14 19.19
N SER A 53 4.25 -36.70 18.08
CA SER A 53 3.92 -38.06 17.63
C SER A 53 4.95 -39.07 18.17
N HIS A 54 4.47 -40.12 18.85
CA HIS A 54 5.33 -41.09 19.56
C HIS A 54 4.77 -42.50 19.44
N GLY A 55 5.36 -43.32 18.55
CA GLY A 55 4.75 -44.57 18.10
C GLY A 55 3.38 -44.32 17.43
N ASN A 56 2.41 -45.19 17.68
CA ASN A 56 1.06 -45.09 17.10
C ASN A 56 0.12 -44.17 17.91
N ALA A 57 0.64 -43.06 18.47
CA ALA A 57 -0.13 -42.14 19.29
C ALA A 57 0.38 -40.70 19.20
N ILE A 58 -0.53 -39.74 19.42
CA ILE A 58 -0.22 -38.31 19.61
C ILE A 58 -0.36 -38.00 21.09
N PHE A 59 0.63 -37.29 21.64
CA PHE A 59 0.71 -36.89 23.03
C PHE A 59 0.74 -35.36 23.16
N ARG A 60 0.27 -34.89 24.31
CA ARG A 60 0.32 -33.50 24.79
C ARG A 60 1.25 -33.46 25.99
N ILE A 61 2.11 -32.45 26.07
CA ILE A 61 2.94 -32.19 27.26
C ILE A 61 3.20 -30.68 27.41
N ASP A 62 3.27 -30.20 28.63
CA ASP A 62 3.75 -28.86 28.97
C ASP A 62 5.23 -28.64 28.56
N THR A 63 5.65 -27.37 28.50
CA THR A 63 7.04 -27.01 28.14
C THR A 63 8.08 -27.31 29.23
N GLU A 64 7.65 -27.77 30.41
CA GLU A 64 8.54 -28.23 31.51
C GLU A 64 8.63 -29.76 31.58
N GLY A 65 7.71 -30.50 30.94
CA GLY A 65 7.73 -31.96 30.90
C GLY A 65 7.01 -32.67 32.06
N THR A 66 6.20 -31.96 32.83
CA THR A 66 5.53 -32.46 34.05
C THR A 66 4.16 -33.11 33.79
N ASN A 67 3.38 -32.61 32.83
CA ASN A 67 2.00 -33.00 32.54
C ASN A 67 1.89 -33.75 31.21
N HIS A 68 2.35 -35.00 31.19
CA HIS A 68 2.33 -35.87 30.01
C HIS A 68 0.97 -36.57 29.83
N GLU A 69 0.20 -36.15 28.82
CA GLU A 69 -1.12 -36.66 28.48
C GLU A 69 -1.13 -37.34 27.10
N ARG A 70 -1.94 -38.39 26.91
CA ARG A 70 -2.12 -39.04 25.60
C ARG A 70 -3.41 -38.53 24.94
N LEU A 71 -3.28 -37.71 23.90
CA LEU A 71 -4.40 -37.12 23.17
C LEU A 71 -5.13 -38.14 22.30
N VAL A 72 -4.39 -38.95 21.53
CA VAL A 72 -4.96 -39.96 20.62
C VAL A 72 -4.13 -41.23 20.64
N ALA A 73 -4.81 -42.38 20.68
CA ALA A 73 -4.21 -43.70 20.41
C ALA A 73 -4.64 -44.23 19.05
N ASP A 74 -3.82 -45.10 18.46
CA ASP A 74 -4.01 -45.71 17.14
C ASP A 74 -4.06 -44.67 15.99
N THR A 75 -3.00 -43.86 15.88
CA THR A 75 -2.84 -42.83 14.81
C THR A 75 -2.08 -43.32 13.58
N GLY A 76 -1.45 -44.49 13.65
CA GLY A 76 -0.52 -45.03 12.64
C GLY A 76 0.95 -44.72 12.97
N PRO A 77 1.91 -45.59 12.58
CA PRO A 77 3.33 -45.46 12.96
C PRO A 77 4.07 -44.32 12.25
N SER A 78 3.51 -43.83 11.16
CA SER A 78 4.00 -42.65 10.42
C SER A 78 2.88 -41.61 10.39
N THR A 79 2.80 -40.87 11.50
CA THR A 79 1.84 -39.78 11.73
C THR A 79 2.50 -38.45 11.35
N LEU A 80 1.95 -37.76 10.35
CA LEU A 80 2.23 -36.35 10.05
C LEU A 80 1.08 -35.49 10.58
N MET A 81 1.33 -34.37 11.24
CA MET A 81 0.29 -33.61 11.97
C MET A 81 0.49 -32.09 11.98
N ASP A 82 -0.62 -31.37 12.13
CA ASP A 82 -0.64 -29.94 12.48
C ASP A 82 -1.91 -29.59 13.27
N PHE A 83 -1.96 -28.39 13.83
CA PHE A 83 -3.12 -27.92 14.61
C PHE A 83 -3.78 -26.69 13.98
N HIS A 84 -5.02 -26.41 14.40
CA HIS A 84 -5.73 -25.16 14.15
C HIS A 84 -6.20 -24.64 15.50
N TYR A 85 -5.57 -23.56 15.98
CA TYR A 85 -5.76 -23.07 17.36
C TYR A 85 -7.18 -22.56 17.60
N ILE A 86 -7.69 -21.68 16.72
CA ILE A 86 -9.01 -21.05 16.85
C ILE A 86 -10.16 -22.07 16.78
N GLU A 87 -10.03 -23.12 15.95
CA GLU A 87 -10.98 -24.24 15.91
C GLU A 87 -10.86 -25.23 17.09
N GLU A 88 -9.82 -25.07 17.92
CA GLU A 88 -9.35 -26.03 18.92
C GLU A 88 -9.15 -27.46 18.40
N LYS A 89 -8.50 -27.65 17.24
CA LYS A 89 -8.37 -28.98 16.60
C LYS A 89 -6.93 -29.37 16.24
N VAL A 90 -6.66 -30.67 16.25
CA VAL A 90 -5.46 -31.31 15.69
C VAL A 90 -5.89 -32.14 14.49
N TYR A 91 -5.19 -31.99 13.37
CA TYR A 91 -5.39 -32.78 12.16
C TYR A 91 -4.13 -33.63 11.91
N TRP A 92 -4.31 -34.85 11.45
CA TRP A 92 -3.17 -35.72 11.10
C TRP A 92 -3.46 -36.67 9.94
N VAL A 93 -2.37 -37.11 9.32
CA VAL A 93 -2.29 -38.07 8.23
C VAL A 93 -1.69 -39.37 8.74
N ASP A 94 -2.47 -40.45 8.62
CA ASP A 94 -1.96 -41.83 8.71
C ASP A 94 -1.51 -42.24 7.31
N SER A 95 -0.20 -42.27 7.05
CA SER A 95 0.34 -42.57 5.71
C SER A 95 0.25 -44.04 5.31
N GLU A 96 0.04 -44.97 6.26
CA GLU A 96 -0.11 -46.40 5.96
C GLU A 96 -1.54 -46.74 5.58
N ARG A 97 -2.50 -46.39 6.45
CA ARG A 97 -3.93 -46.62 6.25
C ARG A 97 -4.53 -45.65 5.24
N ARG A 98 -3.83 -44.54 4.95
CA ARG A 98 -4.23 -43.48 4.02
C ARG A 98 -5.52 -42.77 4.42
N LEU A 99 -5.61 -42.36 5.69
CA LEU A 99 -6.69 -41.49 6.17
C LEU A 99 -6.17 -40.14 6.63
N LEU A 100 -6.93 -39.09 6.28
CA LEU A 100 -6.89 -37.79 6.94
C LEU A 100 -7.90 -37.78 8.09
N GLN A 101 -7.47 -37.39 9.28
CA GLN A 101 -8.26 -37.39 10.51
C GLN A 101 -8.15 -36.06 11.26
N ARG A 102 -9.12 -35.79 12.14
CA ARG A 102 -9.05 -34.70 13.12
C ARG A 102 -9.64 -35.08 14.48
N ILE A 103 -9.28 -34.32 15.49
CA ILE A 103 -9.82 -34.39 16.86
C ILE A 103 -9.72 -33.00 17.51
N HIS A 104 -10.47 -32.73 18.58
CA HIS A 104 -10.25 -31.50 19.36
C HIS A 104 -8.97 -31.58 20.22
N LEU A 105 -8.37 -30.43 20.56
CA LEU A 105 -7.21 -30.30 21.46
C LEU A 105 -7.46 -30.85 22.89
N ASN A 106 -8.73 -31.03 23.27
CA ASN A 106 -9.15 -31.68 24.51
C ASN A 106 -9.33 -33.22 24.39
N GLY A 107 -8.97 -33.81 23.25
CA GLY A 107 -9.06 -35.26 23.01
C GLY A 107 -10.47 -35.79 22.66
N THR A 108 -11.46 -34.91 22.45
CA THR A 108 -12.85 -35.33 22.13
C THR A 108 -13.18 -35.28 20.63
N LYS A 109 -14.22 -36.02 20.23
CA LYS A 109 -14.76 -36.12 18.85
C LYS A 109 -13.69 -36.41 17.78
N ARG A 110 -13.17 -37.64 17.75
CA ARG A 110 -12.28 -38.11 16.66
C ARG A 110 -13.08 -38.35 15.38
N GLU A 111 -12.74 -37.62 14.33
CA GLU A 111 -13.39 -37.70 13.01
C GLU A 111 -12.47 -38.33 11.95
N ARG A 112 -13.06 -38.81 10.86
CA ARG A 112 -12.38 -39.26 9.64
C ARG A 112 -12.89 -38.39 8.49
N LEU A 113 -12.00 -37.68 7.81
CA LEU A 113 -12.40 -36.68 6.80
C LEU A 113 -12.44 -37.31 5.40
N CYS A 114 -11.31 -37.82 4.93
CA CYS A 114 -11.20 -38.42 3.60
C CYS A 114 -10.09 -39.47 3.53
N TYR A 115 -10.11 -40.26 2.45
CA TYR A 115 -8.98 -41.09 2.05
C TYR A 115 -8.01 -40.28 1.20
N ILE A 116 -6.72 -40.44 1.47
CA ILE A 116 -5.60 -39.75 0.82
C ILE A 116 -4.82 -40.71 -0.09
N GLU A 117 -3.92 -40.17 -0.90
CA GLU A 117 -3.07 -40.97 -1.79
C GLU A 117 -1.80 -41.49 -1.10
N LYS A 118 -1.11 -42.44 -1.75
CA LYS A 118 0.25 -42.83 -1.33
C LYS A 118 1.23 -41.69 -1.64
N GLY A 119 2.29 -41.60 -0.83
CA GLY A 119 3.43 -40.72 -1.09
C GLY A 119 3.41 -39.36 -0.38
N ILE A 120 2.42 -39.06 0.47
CA ILE A 120 2.45 -37.85 1.30
C ILE A 120 3.67 -37.88 2.24
N SER A 121 4.39 -36.76 2.29
CA SER A 121 5.69 -36.62 2.96
C SER A 121 5.77 -35.46 3.95
N GLY A 122 5.01 -34.39 3.72
CA GLY A 122 4.86 -33.24 4.61
C GLY A 122 3.42 -32.73 4.63
N PHE A 123 3.02 -32.11 5.74
CA PHE A 123 1.65 -31.71 6.05
C PHE A 123 1.66 -30.38 6.84
N THR A 124 0.75 -29.45 6.53
CA THR A 124 0.55 -28.23 7.33
C THR A 124 -0.84 -27.62 7.12
N ILE A 125 -1.26 -26.71 8.00
CA ILE A 125 -2.56 -26.03 7.93
C ILE A 125 -2.37 -24.54 7.64
N ASP A 126 -3.12 -24.01 6.70
CA ASP A 126 -3.37 -22.58 6.53
C ASP A 126 -4.56 -22.17 7.41
N TRP A 127 -4.25 -21.66 8.61
CA TRP A 127 -5.23 -21.28 9.62
C TRP A 127 -5.90 -19.91 9.36
N ILE A 128 -5.60 -19.26 8.23
CA ILE A 128 -6.19 -17.98 7.80
C ILE A 128 -7.13 -18.18 6.60
N ASN A 129 -6.78 -19.07 5.68
CA ASN A 129 -7.59 -19.36 4.49
C ASN A 129 -8.40 -20.67 4.61
N GLU A 130 -8.34 -21.35 5.77
CA GLU A 130 -9.05 -22.61 6.10
C GLU A 130 -8.76 -23.75 5.10
N ASP A 131 -7.48 -23.94 4.79
CA ASP A 131 -6.98 -25.00 3.91
C ASP A 131 -5.99 -25.93 4.63
N ILE A 132 -6.07 -27.22 4.32
CA ILE A 132 -5.09 -28.25 4.67
C ILE A 132 -4.17 -28.45 3.47
N LEU A 133 -2.86 -28.32 3.67
CA LEU A 133 -1.84 -28.50 2.63
C LEU A 133 -1.02 -29.78 2.86
N TRP A 134 -0.63 -30.45 1.78
CA TRP A 134 0.33 -31.55 1.84
C TRP A 134 1.26 -31.62 0.62
N ALA A 135 2.46 -32.13 0.85
CA ALA A 135 3.42 -32.50 -0.19
C ALA A 135 3.34 -33.99 -0.49
N ASN A 136 3.40 -34.37 -1.77
CA ASN A 136 3.50 -35.75 -2.23
C ASN A 136 4.84 -36.01 -2.92
N ARG A 137 5.73 -36.75 -2.25
CA ARG A 137 7.07 -37.10 -2.73
C ARG A 137 7.07 -38.01 -3.95
N GLN A 138 6.02 -38.82 -4.13
CA GLN A 138 5.88 -39.76 -5.26
C GLN A 138 5.34 -39.09 -6.52
N LYS A 139 4.43 -38.12 -6.37
CA LYS A 139 3.88 -37.33 -7.49
C LYS A 139 4.68 -36.08 -7.85
N GLY A 140 5.54 -35.59 -6.94
CA GLY A 140 6.19 -34.29 -7.12
C GLY A 140 5.19 -33.13 -7.06
N THR A 141 4.15 -33.25 -6.24
CA THR A 141 3.09 -32.23 -6.10
C THR A 141 3.05 -31.63 -4.71
N ILE A 142 2.61 -30.38 -4.61
CA ILE A 142 2.04 -29.81 -3.38
C ILE A 142 0.59 -29.45 -3.68
N GLU A 143 -0.29 -29.79 -2.74
CA GLU A 143 -1.73 -29.80 -2.92
C GLU A 143 -2.41 -29.19 -1.69
N ALA A 144 -3.62 -28.66 -1.88
CA ALA A 144 -4.46 -28.12 -0.84
C ALA A 144 -5.88 -28.67 -0.91
N THR A 145 -6.59 -28.68 0.21
CA THR A 145 -8.03 -28.96 0.29
C THR A 145 -8.64 -28.17 1.44
N ASP A 146 -9.94 -27.89 1.38
CA ASP A 146 -10.70 -27.35 2.53
C ASP A 146 -10.54 -28.21 3.79
N MET A 147 -10.77 -27.63 4.98
CA MET A 147 -10.69 -28.31 6.29
C MET A 147 -11.54 -29.60 6.43
N ASN A 148 -12.42 -29.91 5.47
CA ASN A 148 -13.25 -31.12 5.45
C ASN A 148 -12.82 -32.15 4.37
N GLY A 149 -11.77 -31.89 3.60
CA GLY A 149 -11.15 -32.86 2.68
C GLY A 149 -11.94 -33.13 1.39
N LYS A 150 -12.79 -32.19 0.93
CA LYS A 150 -13.72 -32.36 -0.20
C LYS A 150 -13.29 -31.61 -1.47
N LYS A 151 -12.61 -30.47 -1.35
CA LYS A 151 -12.24 -29.55 -2.44
C LYS A 151 -10.73 -29.57 -2.73
N ARG A 152 -10.21 -30.74 -3.07
CA ARG A 152 -8.78 -30.94 -3.39
C ARG A 152 -8.37 -30.20 -4.67
N ARG A 153 -7.29 -29.41 -4.59
CA ARG A 153 -6.64 -28.69 -5.69
C ARG A 153 -5.13 -28.87 -5.65
N VAL A 154 -4.48 -28.90 -6.80
CA VAL A 154 -3.00 -29.00 -6.91
C VAL A 154 -2.44 -27.59 -7.01
N LEU A 155 -1.56 -27.19 -6.08
CA LEU A 155 -0.91 -25.87 -6.05
C LEU A 155 0.36 -25.85 -6.90
N LEU A 156 1.15 -26.93 -6.84
CA LEU A 156 2.42 -27.08 -7.57
C LEU A 156 2.55 -28.50 -8.14
N ARG A 157 3.26 -28.60 -9.26
CA ARG A 157 3.55 -29.84 -9.99
C ARG A 157 5.04 -29.91 -10.33
N ASP A 158 5.49 -31.10 -10.70
CA ASP A 158 6.82 -31.37 -11.24
C ASP A 158 7.98 -30.95 -10.30
N ILE A 159 7.69 -30.92 -8.99
CA ILE A 159 8.65 -30.61 -7.92
C ILE A 159 9.49 -31.86 -7.64
N GLY A 160 10.81 -31.73 -7.61
CA GLY A 160 11.71 -32.81 -7.21
C GLY A 160 11.47 -33.24 -5.75
N HIS A 161 10.87 -34.42 -5.55
CA HIS A 161 10.72 -35.13 -4.26
C HIS A 161 10.58 -34.24 -3.00
N PRO A 162 9.49 -33.46 -2.86
CA PRO A 162 9.28 -32.63 -1.68
C PRO A 162 9.11 -33.48 -0.40
N THR A 163 9.64 -33.02 0.74
CA THR A 163 9.77 -33.79 1.98
C THR A 163 9.23 -33.13 3.25
N ARG A 164 9.24 -31.81 3.34
CA ARG A 164 8.62 -31.04 4.43
C ARG A 164 7.97 -29.79 3.87
N ILE A 165 6.93 -29.31 4.52
CA ILE A 165 6.27 -28.03 4.21
C ILE A 165 5.99 -27.26 5.50
N THR A 166 6.00 -25.94 5.43
CA THR A 166 5.56 -25.04 6.50
C THR A 166 5.12 -23.71 5.88
N ILE A 167 4.32 -22.93 6.60
CA ILE A 167 3.57 -21.81 6.06
C ILE A 167 3.63 -20.61 7.01
N ASP A 168 3.88 -19.43 6.45
CA ASP A 168 3.54 -18.15 7.07
C ASP A 168 2.24 -17.68 6.41
N ALA A 169 1.12 -17.79 7.14
CA ALA A 169 -0.19 -17.46 6.60
C ALA A 169 -0.47 -15.94 6.59
N GLU A 170 0.23 -15.14 7.42
CA GLU A 170 0.10 -13.68 7.48
C GLU A 170 0.83 -13.04 6.28
N GLN A 171 2.06 -13.45 6.01
CA GLN A 171 2.83 -13.04 4.83
C GLN A 171 2.44 -13.82 3.55
N ARG A 172 1.60 -14.84 3.66
CA ARG A 172 1.20 -15.79 2.60
C ARG A 172 2.39 -16.45 1.87
N LEU A 173 3.35 -16.96 2.64
CA LEU A 173 4.53 -17.65 2.15
C LEU A 173 4.47 -19.15 2.45
N LEU A 174 4.72 -19.97 1.43
CA LEU A 174 4.89 -21.41 1.54
C LEU A 174 6.37 -21.77 1.42
N PHE A 175 6.88 -22.50 2.39
CA PHE A 175 8.24 -23.05 2.38
C PHE A 175 8.17 -24.57 2.24
N TRP A 176 9.09 -25.17 1.48
CA TRP A 176 9.25 -26.62 1.43
C TRP A 176 10.70 -27.07 1.27
N SER A 177 11.02 -28.24 1.81
CA SER A 177 12.28 -28.94 1.50
C SER A 177 12.07 -29.96 0.39
N SER A 178 13.11 -30.20 -0.40
CA SER A 178 13.17 -31.18 -1.49
C SER A 178 14.44 -32.03 -1.37
N ASP A 179 14.28 -33.35 -1.46
CA ASP A 179 15.36 -34.32 -1.27
C ASP A 179 15.78 -34.95 -2.62
N GLY A 180 16.88 -34.46 -3.19
CA GLY A 180 17.48 -34.97 -4.43
C GLY A 180 18.94 -35.40 -4.26
N THR A 181 19.73 -35.28 -5.33
CA THR A 181 21.21 -35.37 -5.28
C THR A 181 21.85 -34.19 -4.54
N ILE A 182 21.13 -33.08 -4.47
CA ILE A 182 21.38 -31.91 -3.62
C ILE A 182 20.04 -31.64 -2.92
N SER A 183 20.05 -31.49 -1.60
CA SER A 183 18.86 -31.10 -0.84
C SER A 183 18.67 -29.59 -0.94
N SER A 184 17.43 -29.11 -1.04
CA SER A 184 17.15 -27.67 -1.11
C SER A 184 15.94 -27.26 -0.28
N ILE A 185 15.94 -26.01 0.16
CA ILE A 185 14.75 -25.33 0.70
C ILE A 185 14.30 -24.28 -0.30
N HIS A 186 13.01 -24.26 -0.57
CA HIS A 186 12.33 -23.32 -1.45
C HIS A 186 11.35 -22.46 -0.67
N ARG A 187 11.08 -21.26 -1.19
CA ARG A 187 9.98 -20.37 -0.79
C ARG A 187 9.20 -19.98 -2.03
N MET A 188 7.89 -19.84 -1.91
CA MET A 188 6.99 -19.29 -2.92
C MET A 188 5.84 -18.55 -2.22
N SER A 189 5.22 -17.54 -2.84
CA SER A 189 3.94 -17.04 -2.33
C SER A 189 2.81 -18.04 -2.62
N LEU A 190 1.84 -18.15 -1.70
CA LEU A 190 0.64 -18.99 -1.86
C LEU A 190 -0.23 -18.62 -3.08
N SER A 191 0.02 -17.48 -3.72
CA SER A 191 -0.55 -17.11 -5.04
C SER A 191 0.03 -17.90 -6.22
N GLY A 192 1.05 -18.75 -6.02
CA GLY A 192 1.72 -19.51 -7.09
C GLY A 192 2.80 -18.74 -7.84
N SER A 193 3.20 -17.57 -7.34
CA SER A 193 4.18 -16.68 -7.97
C SER A 193 5.47 -16.57 -7.15
N GLY A 194 6.62 -16.51 -7.83
CA GLY A 194 7.91 -16.18 -7.23
C GLY A 194 8.55 -17.31 -6.41
N THR A 195 8.72 -18.50 -7.00
CA THR A 195 9.50 -19.57 -6.37
C THR A 195 11.00 -19.22 -6.35
N ILE A 196 11.59 -19.11 -5.17
CA ILE A 196 13.03 -18.91 -4.95
C ILE A 196 13.68 -20.12 -4.29
N TYR A 197 15.01 -20.24 -4.44
CA TYR A 197 15.83 -21.18 -3.67
C TYR A 197 16.39 -20.44 -2.45
N VAL A 198 15.93 -20.80 -1.25
CA VAL A 198 16.39 -20.22 0.02
C VAL A 198 17.72 -20.86 0.46
N LEU A 199 17.88 -22.16 0.21
CA LEU A 199 19.09 -22.91 0.57
C LEU A 199 19.33 -24.08 -0.39
N ARG A 200 20.60 -24.44 -0.61
CA ARG A 200 21.04 -25.71 -1.21
C ARG A 200 22.16 -26.32 -0.37
N THR A 201 22.11 -27.62 -0.12
CA THR A 201 23.10 -28.35 0.70
C THR A 201 23.25 -29.80 0.24
N THR A 202 24.42 -30.39 0.44
CA THR A 202 24.68 -31.82 0.19
C THR A 202 24.26 -32.73 1.35
N GLU A 203 23.91 -32.16 2.50
CA GLU A 203 23.37 -32.87 3.66
C GLU A 203 21.85 -33.05 3.52
N GLN A 204 21.24 -34.02 4.22
CA GLN A 204 19.78 -34.23 4.13
C GLN A 204 19.03 -33.31 5.10
N ILE A 205 18.02 -32.59 4.60
CA ILE A 205 17.13 -31.76 5.43
C ILE A 205 16.10 -32.68 6.10
N LYS A 206 16.03 -32.69 7.44
CA LYS A 206 15.12 -33.59 8.19
C LYS A 206 13.83 -32.91 8.64
N ALA A 207 13.89 -31.62 8.99
CA ALA A 207 12.75 -30.79 9.35
C ALA A 207 13.03 -29.30 9.11
N ILE A 208 11.95 -28.52 8.96
CA ILE A 208 11.95 -27.05 8.82
C ILE A 208 10.88 -26.46 9.74
N SER A 209 11.10 -25.26 10.27
CA SER A 209 10.11 -24.54 11.09
C SER A 209 10.35 -23.02 11.02
N LEU A 210 9.30 -22.23 11.23
CA LEU A 210 9.35 -20.77 11.13
C LEU A 210 9.31 -20.09 12.49
N ASP A 211 10.12 -19.05 12.61
CA ASP A 211 9.97 -17.98 13.59
C ASP A 211 9.26 -16.80 12.93
N LEU A 212 8.01 -16.56 13.36
CA LEU A 212 7.16 -15.49 12.83
C LEU A 212 7.48 -14.11 13.44
N VAL A 213 8.20 -14.07 14.57
CA VAL A 213 8.56 -12.83 15.25
C VAL A 213 9.82 -12.24 14.65
N ASP A 214 10.86 -13.08 14.49
CA ASP A 214 12.14 -12.66 13.93
C ASP A 214 12.16 -12.71 12.38
N ALA A 215 11.09 -13.21 11.75
CA ALA A 215 10.98 -13.53 10.32
C ALA A 215 12.13 -14.43 9.81
N ARG A 216 12.41 -15.50 10.55
CA ARG A 216 13.53 -16.43 10.28
C ARG A 216 13.07 -17.86 10.06
N LEU A 217 13.67 -18.50 9.07
CA LEU A 217 13.55 -19.93 8.80
C LEU A 217 14.61 -20.69 9.60
N TYR A 218 14.22 -21.77 10.28
CA TYR A 218 15.11 -22.73 10.92
C TYR A 218 14.98 -24.11 10.29
N TRP A 219 16.09 -24.85 10.18
CA TRP A 219 16.10 -26.23 9.66
C TRP A 219 17.07 -27.14 10.41
N ILE A 220 16.77 -28.44 10.39
CA ILE A 220 17.72 -29.51 10.73
C ILE A 220 18.31 -30.06 9.43
N GLN A 221 19.64 -30.03 9.31
CA GLN A 221 20.40 -30.79 8.32
C GLN A 221 21.18 -31.93 8.99
N HIS A 222 21.49 -32.98 8.24
CA HIS A 222 22.13 -34.20 8.75
C HIS A 222 23.07 -34.82 7.71
N ASP A 223 24.31 -35.08 8.11
CA ASP A 223 25.33 -35.73 7.30
C ASP A 223 25.46 -37.23 7.64
N HIS A 224 24.90 -38.07 6.76
CA HIS A 224 24.99 -39.53 6.84
C HIS A 224 26.42 -40.09 6.73
N ARG A 225 27.43 -39.30 6.33
CA ARG A 225 28.84 -39.74 6.32
C ARG A 225 29.57 -39.47 7.63
N LYS A 226 29.09 -38.49 8.41
CA LYS A 226 29.70 -38.10 9.70
C LYS A 226 28.87 -38.51 10.92
N GLU A 227 27.60 -38.89 10.72
CA GLU A 227 26.61 -39.09 11.79
C GLU A 227 26.43 -37.84 12.67
N ILE A 228 26.44 -36.66 12.03
CA ILE A 228 26.26 -35.36 12.70
C ILE A 228 25.00 -34.69 12.18
N SER A 229 24.25 -34.06 13.08
CA SER A 229 23.19 -33.11 12.75
C SER A 229 23.57 -31.69 13.17
N HIS A 230 23.18 -30.74 12.33
CA HIS A 230 23.33 -29.30 12.56
C HIS A 230 21.96 -28.62 12.48
N ILE A 231 21.76 -27.57 13.28
CA ILE A 231 20.60 -26.69 13.19
C ILE A 231 21.07 -25.37 12.56
N GLY A 232 20.45 -25.00 11.45
CA GLY A 232 20.70 -23.74 10.75
C GLY A 232 19.53 -22.77 10.88
N SER A 233 19.82 -21.47 10.70
CA SER A 233 18.82 -20.42 10.52
C SER A 233 19.23 -19.43 9.43
N CYS A 234 18.25 -18.87 8.73
CA CYS A 234 18.41 -17.77 7.77
C CYS A 234 17.17 -16.84 7.83
N ASP A 235 17.22 -15.70 7.15
CA ASP A 235 15.99 -14.98 6.82
C ASP A 235 15.18 -15.71 5.73
N TYR A 236 13.98 -15.20 5.42
CA TYR A 236 13.07 -15.80 4.44
C TYR A 236 13.57 -15.75 2.98
N ASP A 237 14.61 -14.96 2.66
CA ASP A 237 15.20 -14.85 1.32
C ASP A 237 16.48 -15.69 1.17
N GLY A 238 17.04 -16.21 2.27
CA GLY A 238 18.24 -17.05 2.31
C GLY A 238 19.51 -16.33 2.76
N GLY A 239 19.39 -15.07 3.18
CA GLY A 239 20.48 -14.29 3.76
C GLY A 239 20.74 -14.62 5.24
N ALA A 240 21.76 -13.95 5.80
CA ALA A 240 22.13 -14.02 7.21
C ALA A 240 22.20 -15.45 7.79
N VAL A 241 22.75 -16.39 7.02
CA VAL A 241 22.86 -17.81 7.39
C VAL A 241 23.72 -17.98 8.64
N ARG A 242 23.16 -18.56 9.69
CA ARG A 242 23.85 -18.91 10.95
C ARG A 242 23.63 -20.39 11.27
N LEU A 243 24.72 -21.15 11.37
CA LEU A 243 24.72 -22.52 11.90
C LEU A 243 25.01 -22.47 13.41
N LEU A 244 24.18 -23.13 14.21
CA LEU A 244 24.38 -23.25 15.65
C LEU A 244 25.59 -24.17 15.93
N LYS A 245 26.56 -23.68 16.71
CA LYS A 245 27.88 -24.34 16.91
C LYS A 245 27.81 -25.72 17.60
N ASN A 246 26.70 -26.06 18.26
CA ASN A 246 26.49 -27.36 18.87
C ASN A 246 26.15 -28.43 17.81
N SER A 247 27.19 -29.01 17.22
CA SER A 247 27.10 -30.18 16.34
C SER A 247 26.78 -31.45 17.15
N VAL A 248 25.56 -31.94 17.05
CA VAL A 248 25.12 -33.14 17.77
C VAL A 248 25.58 -34.38 16.98
N ARG A 249 26.30 -35.31 17.62
CA ARG A 249 26.77 -36.58 17.01
C ARG A 249 25.66 -37.62 16.78
N HIS A 250 24.41 -37.18 16.68
CA HIS A 250 23.21 -38.00 16.60
C HIS A 250 22.19 -37.36 15.66
N GLN A 251 21.44 -38.19 14.94
CA GLN A 251 20.37 -37.71 14.05
C GLN A 251 19.26 -37.01 14.84
N LEU A 252 19.02 -35.74 14.52
CA LEU A 252 17.84 -35.01 14.97
C LEU A 252 16.66 -35.21 13.99
N LEU A 253 15.42 -35.17 14.50
CA LEU A 253 14.22 -35.55 13.74
C LEU A 253 13.27 -34.37 13.50
N GLY A 254 12.63 -33.86 14.54
CA GLY A 254 11.68 -32.74 14.49
C GLY A 254 12.25 -31.46 15.11
N ILE A 255 11.71 -30.31 14.71
CA ILE A 255 12.04 -28.98 15.24
C ILE A 255 10.80 -28.10 15.37
N SER A 256 10.69 -27.37 16.46
CA SER A 256 9.64 -26.35 16.70
C SER A 256 10.23 -25.20 17.52
N LEU A 257 9.75 -23.97 17.30
CA LEU A 257 10.26 -22.77 17.97
C LEU A 257 9.13 -21.93 18.58
N PHE A 258 9.37 -21.38 19.76
CA PHE A 258 8.48 -20.45 20.45
C PHE A 258 9.28 -19.49 21.37
N ALA A 259 8.99 -18.19 21.28
CA ALA A 259 9.75 -17.15 21.99
C ALA A 259 11.26 -17.23 21.70
N GLU A 260 12.09 -17.30 22.74
CA GLU A 260 13.54 -17.55 22.65
C GLU A 260 13.92 -19.03 22.54
N HIS A 261 12.94 -19.94 22.60
CA HIS A 261 13.19 -21.37 22.81
C HIS A 261 13.00 -22.20 21.54
N LEU A 262 14.02 -23.01 21.26
CA LEU A 262 14.14 -24.05 20.25
C LEU A 262 13.85 -25.41 20.92
N TYR A 263 12.96 -26.20 20.34
CA TYR A 263 12.59 -27.53 20.80
C TYR A 263 12.86 -28.56 19.68
N TYR A 264 13.58 -29.64 19.97
CA TYR A 264 13.94 -30.66 18.97
C TYR A 264 13.98 -32.07 19.55
N SER A 265 13.79 -33.09 18.70
CA SER A 265 13.92 -34.51 19.07
C SER A 265 15.17 -35.17 18.51
N GLU A 266 15.70 -36.14 19.27
CA GLU A 266 16.93 -36.88 18.97
C GLU A 266 16.65 -38.39 18.89
N LEU A 267 17.07 -39.02 17.78
CA LEU A 267 16.77 -40.42 17.46
C LEU A 267 17.25 -41.42 18.55
N LYS A 268 18.45 -41.22 19.11
CA LYS A 268 19.08 -42.20 20.02
C LYS A 268 18.59 -42.13 21.47
N SER A 269 18.25 -40.93 21.97
CA SER A 269 17.80 -40.76 23.36
C SER A 269 16.28 -40.89 23.51
N GLY A 270 15.52 -40.64 22.44
CA GLY A 270 14.07 -40.57 22.51
C GLY A 270 13.56 -39.34 23.28
N MET A 271 14.43 -38.39 23.62
CA MET A 271 14.10 -37.21 24.41
C MET A 271 13.74 -36.01 23.54
N ILE A 272 12.97 -35.08 24.14
CA ILE A 272 12.73 -33.76 23.57
C ILE A 272 13.63 -32.77 24.31
N TRP A 273 14.49 -32.08 23.56
CA TRP A 273 15.45 -31.11 24.07
C TRP A 273 14.92 -29.69 23.88
N ARG A 274 15.00 -28.86 24.93
CA ARG A 274 14.73 -27.42 24.90
C ARG A 274 16.05 -26.65 25.00
N ALA A 275 16.34 -25.79 24.05
CA ALA A 275 17.54 -24.94 23.99
C ALA A 275 17.16 -23.49 23.68
N ASN A 276 18.02 -22.53 24.00
CA ASN A 276 17.83 -21.13 23.57
C ASN A 276 18.25 -20.99 22.08
N LYS A 277 17.40 -20.34 21.26
CA LYS A 277 17.48 -20.32 19.78
C LYS A 277 18.62 -19.46 19.21
N TYR A 278 19.21 -18.58 20.03
CA TYR A 278 20.33 -17.71 19.66
C TYR A 278 21.68 -18.32 20.04
N THR A 279 21.78 -18.90 21.24
CA THR A 279 23.02 -19.50 21.78
C THR A 279 23.22 -20.97 21.42
N GLY A 280 22.13 -21.72 21.21
CA GLY A 280 22.14 -23.18 21.11
C GLY A 280 22.41 -23.90 22.44
N LYS A 281 22.46 -23.18 23.56
CA LYS A 281 22.67 -23.76 24.89
C LYS A 281 21.39 -24.48 25.34
N VAL A 282 21.53 -25.74 25.75
CA VAL A 282 20.42 -26.55 26.30
C VAL A 282 19.96 -25.96 27.64
N VAL A 283 18.65 -25.93 27.83
CA VAL A 283 17.96 -25.39 29.02
C VAL A 283 17.21 -26.50 29.77
N VAL A 284 16.47 -27.37 29.08
CA VAL A 284 15.72 -28.50 29.69
C VAL A 284 15.76 -29.74 28.80
N THR A 285 15.82 -30.93 29.42
CA THR A 285 15.66 -32.24 28.78
C THR A 285 14.36 -32.91 29.23
N ILE A 286 13.37 -33.01 28.33
CA ILE A 286 12.11 -33.70 28.59
C ILE A 286 12.31 -35.20 28.28
N SER A 287 12.44 -35.99 29.35
CA SER A 287 12.67 -37.43 29.28
C SER A 287 11.36 -38.20 29.13
N LEU A 288 11.07 -38.69 27.93
CA LEU A 288 9.99 -39.65 27.69
C LEU A 288 10.42 -41.03 28.22
N LYS A 289 9.49 -41.78 28.82
CA LYS A 289 9.81 -43.11 29.39
C LYS A 289 10.44 -44.03 28.34
N PRO A 290 11.50 -44.80 28.69
CA PRO A 290 12.29 -45.56 27.73
C PRO A 290 11.41 -46.53 26.95
N SER A 291 11.25 -46.24 25.66
CA SER A 291 10.40 -46.97 24.71
C SER A 291 11.03 -46.89 23.32
N PHE A 292 10.87 -47.95 22.52
CA PHE A 292 11.69 -48.20 21.32
C PHE A 292 11.46 -47.25 20.12
N PHE A 293 10.58 -46.25 20.26
CA PHE A 293 10.21 -45.33 19.18
C PHE A 293 10.45 -43.89 19.63
N PRO A 294 11.32 -43.11 18.96
CA PRO A 294 11.57 -41.72 19.32
C PRO A 294 10.50 -40.78 18.73
N PRO A 295 10.29 -39.59 19.33
CA PRO A 295 9.29 -38.63 18.85
C PRO A 295 9.70 -38.02 17.50
N VAL A 296 8.87 -38.21 16.47
CA VAL A 296 9.24 -37.91 15.07
C VAL A 296 8.89 -36.48 14.68
N GLU A 297 7.68 -36.02 15.00
CA GLU A 297 7.21 -34.66 14.75
C GLU A 297 6.81 -33.96 16.05
N ILE A 298 7.13 -32.67 16.17
CA ILE A 298 6.87 -31.82 17.34
C ILE A 298 6.27 -30.49 16.85
N LYS A 299 5.17 -30.06 17.49
CA LYS A 299 4.51 -28.78 17.25
C LYS A 299 4.24 -28.08 18.58
N ILE A 300 4.55 -26.80 18.71
CA ILE A 300 4.15 -25.99 19.88
C ILE A 300 2.80 -25.34 19.59
N VAL A 301 1.86 -25.52 20.51
CA VAL A 301 0.50 -24.96 20.46
C VAL A 301 0.45 -23.72 21.37
N HIS A 302 0.19 -22.57 20.75
CA HIS A 302 0.01 -21.28 21.41
C HIS A 302 -0.65 -20.30 20.41
N PRO A 303 -1.49 -19.32 20.83
CA PRO A 303 -2.07 -18.32 19.91
C PRO A 303 -1.04 -17.66 18.98
N PHE A 304 0.09 -17.20 19.53
CA PHE A 304 1.16 -16.57 18.75
C PHE A 304 1.91 -17.49 17.76
N LYS A 305 1.63 -18.81 17.71
CA LYS A 305 2.10 -19.67 16.60
C LYS A 305 1.13 -19.70 15.42
N GLN A 306 -0.10 -19.23 15.62
CA GLN A 306 -1.14 -19.09 14.61
C GLN A 306 -1.90 -17.78 14.82
N PRO A 307 -1.24 -16.61 14.62
CA PRO A 307 -1.91 -15.32 14.71
C PRO A 307 -3.07 -15.29 13.71
N GLY A 308 -4.24 -14.83 14.15
CA GLY A 308 -5.35 -14.59 13.24
C GLY A 308 -4.96 -13.52 12.21
N ALA A 309 -5.58 -13.57 11.02
CA ALA A 309 -5.45 -12.47 10.07
C ALA A 309 -5.86 -11.16 10.75
N ARG A 310 -5.04 -10.12 10.67
CA ARG A 310 -5.37 -8.81 11.23
C ARG A 310 -6.64 -8.28 10.58
N THR A 311 -7.72 -8.29 11.36
CA THR A 311 -8.96 -7.60 11.04
C THR A 311 -8.73 -6.11 11.26
N ASP A 312 -8.27 -5.40 10.23
CA ASP A 312 -8.22 -3.93 10.18
C ASP A 312 -9.66 -3.34 10.07
N SER A 313 -10.56 -3.84 10.92
CA SER A 313 -11.98 -3.49 11.05
C SER A 313 -12.57 -3.80 12.46
N GLN A 314 -11.74 -4.15 13.44
CA GLN A 314 -11.99 -4.25 14.90
C GLN A 314 -10.63 -4.62 15.56
N ASP A 315 -10.04 -3.87 16.49
CA ASP A 315 -10.59 -2.77 17.30
C ASP A 315 -10.05 -1.38 16.93
N LEU A 316 -10.90 -0.60 16.26
CA LEU A 316 -10.88 0.86 16.35
C LEU A 316 -12.12 1.28 17.15
N GLU A 317 -12.15 0.91 18.45
CA GLU A 317 -13.22 1.38 19.33
C GLU A 317 -13.20 2.91 19.39
N VAL A 318 -14.34 3.48 19.00
CA VAL A 318 -14.63 4.90 19.15
C VAL A 318 -14.46 5.28 20.61
N CYS A 319 -13.72 6.36 20.88
CA CYS A 319 -13.67 6.95 22.22
C CYS A 319 -15.05 7.49 22.56
N ASP A 320 -15.83 6.71 23.32
CA ASP A 320 -17.21 7.03 23.62
C ASP A 320 -17.31 8.32 24.45
N LEU A 321 -18.20 9.21 24.03
CA LEU A 321 -18.31 10.58 24.53
C LEU A 321 -19.06 10.60 25.86
N ASN A 322 -18.40 10.25 26.98
CA ASN A 322 -18.74 10.75 28.34
C ASN A 322 -17.80 10.33 29.51
N ARG A 323 -16.46 10.24 29.32
CA ARG A 323 -15.51 10.21 30.46
C ARG A 323 -14.27 11.09 30.26
N GLU A 324 -14.16 12.12 31.09
CA GLU A 324 -13.01 13.02 31.15
C GLU A 324 -11.81 12.34 31.85
N LYS A 325 -10.58 12.41 31.26
CA LYS A 325 -9.26 12.62 31.95
C LYS A 325 -7.95 12.27 31.19
N CYS A 326 -7.95 11.83 29.93
CA CYS A 326 -6.76 11.93 29.05
C CYS A 326 -7.17 12.69 27.77
N ARG A 327 -6.52 13.82 27.41
CA ARG A 327 -7.01 14.71 26.33
C ARG A 327 -5.94 15.19 25.31
N ARG A 328 -5.27 14.27 24.63
CA ARG A 328 -4.70 14.42 23.26
C ARG A 328 -4.47 13.02 22.67
N ARG A 329 -4.05 12.91 21.38
CA ARG A 329 -4.09 11.63 20.64
C ARG A 329 -3.15 10.57 21.24
N VAL A 330 -3.64 9.33 21.26
CA VAL A 330 -2.97 8.11 21.78
C VAL A 330 -2.59 8.17 23.27
N CYS A 331 -3.49 7.69 24.12
CA CYS A 331 -3.25 7.38 25.53
C CYS A 331 -3.96 6.07 25.86
N ARG A 332 -3.29 5.13 26.54
CA ARG A 332 -3.97 4.00 27.20
C ARG A 332 -3.98 4.22 28.73
N PRO A 333 -5.14 4.17 29.40
CA PRO A 333 -5.21 4.27 30.85
C PRO A 333 -4.77 2.95 31.51
N ASP A 334 -3.92 3.03 32.54
CA ASP A 334 -3.67 1.89 33.42
C ASP A 334 -4.92 1.61 34.28
N SER A 335 -5.45 0.39 34.13
CA SER A 335 -6.73 -0.03 34.72
C SER A 335 -6.71 -0.21 36.24
N ARG A 336 -5.55 0.00 36.89
CA ARG A 336 -5.41 -0.02 38.36
C ARG A 336 -5.03 1.32 38.99
N THR A 337 -4.52 2.31 38.23
CA THR A 337 -4.04 3.60 38.81
C THR A 337 -4.51 4.87 38.12
N HIS A 338 -5.35 4.80 37.08
CA HIS A 338 -5.85 5.97 36.32
C HIS A 338 -4.73 6.86 35.71
N ARG A 339 -3.55 6.28 35.44
CA ARG A 339 -2.46 6.96 34.74
C ARG A 339 -2.52 6.68 33.24
N CYS A 340 -2.44 7.72 32.42
CA CYS A 340 -2.28 7.57 30.98
C CYS A 340 -0.85 7.07 30.68
N LYS A 341 -0.65 6.16 29.71
CA LYS A 341 0.66 5.69 29.22
C LYS A 341 0.86 6.07 27.74
N CYS A 342 2.06 6.54 27.42
CA CYS A 342 2.45 7.02 26.09
C CYS A 342 3.12 5.96 25.20
N SER A 343 3.17 6.26 23.90
CA SER A 343 3.89 5.53 22.86
C SER A 343 5.38 5.90 22.81
N SER A 344 6.19 5.15 22.06
CA SER A 344 7.52 5.60 21.63
C SER A 344 7.42 6.94 20.89
N GLY A 345 8.43 7.80 21.04
CA GLY A 345 8.41 9.17 20.51
C GLY A 345 7.56 10.15 21.35
N PHE A 346 6.93 9.71 22.44
CA PHE A 346 6.18 10.57 23.37
C PHE A 346 6.60 10.36 24.82
N ILE A 347 6.74 11.45 25.58
CA ILE A 347 7.06 11.45 27.01
C ILE A 347 5.81 11.71 27.86
N LEU A 348 5.81 11.20 29.10
CA LEU A 348 4.75 11.52 30.06
C LEU A 348 4.94 12.95 30.57
N SER A 349 3.91 13.79 30.44
CA SER A 349 3.90 15.14 31.04
C SER A 349 4.21 15.09 32.54
N ARG A 350 4.79 16.16 33.09
CA ARG A 350 5.10 16.31 34.53
C ARG A 350 3.89 15.97 35.42
N ASN A 351 2.69 16.31 34.96
CA ASN A 351 1.42 16.10 35.68
C ASN A 351 0.80 14.70 35.48
N LYS A 352 1.41 13.86 34.63
CA LYS A 352 1.12 12.42 34.40
C LYS A 352 -0.30 12.09 33.89
N GLN A 353 -0.95 13.07 33.24
CA GLN A 353 -2.32 12.99 32.71
C GLN A 353 -2.40 13.12 31.17
N PHE A 354 -1.29 13.40 30.48
CA PHE A 354 -1.23 13.41 29.03
C PHE A 354 0.19 13.13 28.53
N CYS A 355 0.30 12.89 27.22
CA CYS A 355 1.53 12.64 26.50
C CYS A 355 1.98 13.90 25.77
N GLU A 356 3.25 14.23 25.94
CA GLU A 356 3.95 15.30 25.24
C GLU A 356 4.84 14.66 24.16
N ASP A 357 5.00 15.34 23.03
CA ASP A 357 5.82 14.85 21.93
C ASP A 357 7.32 14.99 22.27
N ILE A 358 8.15 14.01 21.93
CA ILE A 358 9.61 14.13 22.12
C ILE A 358 10.15 14.89 20.92
N ASN A 359 10.54 16.15 21.11
CA ASN A 359 11.20 16.92 20.05
C ASN A 359 12.62 16.38 19.82
N GLU A 360 12.74 15.43 18.89
CA GLU A 360 13.96 14.71 18.58
C GLU A 360 14.98 15.57 17.82
N CYS A 361 14.52 16.59 17.09
CA CYS A 361 15.39 17.61 16.48
C CYS A 361 16.06 18.51 17.53
N GLY A 362 15.40 18.74 18.67
CA GLY A 362 15.92 19.55 19.79
C GLY A 362 17.17 18.96 20.47
N PHE A 363 17.59 17.73 20.13
CA PHE A 363 18.81 17.12 20.65
C PHE A 363 19.80 16.83 19.51
N TRP A 364 20.77 17.74 19.31
CA TRP A 364 21.83 17.63 18.29
C TRP A 364 21.30 17.38 16.87
N ASN A 365 20.16 17.99 16.51
CA ASN A 365 19.50 17.85 15.20
C ASN A 365 19.21 16.38 14.81
N HIS A 366 19.22 15.47 15.80
CA HIS A 366 19.30 14.01 15.65
C HIS A 366 20.32 13.50 14.58
N GLY A 367 21.40 14.26 14.37
CA GLY A 367 22.41 13.98 13.33
C GLY A 367 21.98 14.30 11.90
N CYS A 368 20.93 15.09 11.69
CA CYS A 368 20.71 15.80 10.41
C CYS A 368 21.75 16.93 10.27
N THR A 369 22.23 17.19 9.06
CA THR A 369 23.34 18.16 8.84
C THR A 369 22.91 19.62 8.77
N LEU A 370 21.83 19.96 8.02
CA LEU A 370 21.39 21.36 7.85
C LEU A 370 19.95 21.66 8.30
N GLY A 371 19.10 20.64 8.46
CA GLY A 371 17.71 20.85 8.86
C GLY A 371 17.05 19.56 9.36
N CYS A 372 16.16 19.70 10.34
CA CYS A 372 15.38 18.63 10.94
C CYS A 372 13.96 19.16 11.21
N VAL A 373 12.95 18.37 10.90
CA VAL A 373 11.54 18.67 11.21
C VAL A 373 11.00 17.56 12.11
N ASN A 374 10.51 17.98 13.27
CA ASN A 374 9.90 17.09 14.25
C ASN A 374 8.42 16.86 13.91
N ILE A 375 7.96 15.61 14.02
CA ILE A 375 6.57 15.20 13.80
C ILE A 375 6.08 14.34 14.98
N PRO A 376 4.77 14.23 15.25
CA PRO A 376 4.27 13.50 16.41
C PRO A 376 4.75 12.04 16.48
N GLY A 377 5.75 11.78 17.34
CA GLY A 377 6.41 10.50 17.54
C GLY A 377 7.60 10.16 16.62
N SER A 378 8.16 11.11 15.84
CA SER A 378 9.37 10.90 15.02
C SER A 378 9.99 12.21 14.49
N TYR A 379 11.09 12.14 13.72
CA TYR A 379 11.67 13.27 12.99
C TYR A 379 12.08 12.90 11.56
N TYR A 380 12.33 13.91 10.72
CA TYR A 380 13.00 13.73 9.42
C TYR A 380 13.92 14.90 9.07
N CYS A 381 14.98 14.62 8.32
CA CYS A 381 15.93 15.65 7.88
C CYS A 381 15.41 16.44 6.66
N THR A 382 15.75 17.73 6.60
CA THR A 382 15.45 18.66 5.50
C THR A 382 16.72 19.43 5.10
N CYS A 383 16.71 20.03 3.91
CA CYS A 383 17.82 20.86 3.42
C CYS A 383 17.31 22.24 2.96
N PRO A 384 18.07 23.32 3.18
CA PRO A 384 17.71 24.66 2.70
C PRO A 384 17.81 24.77 1.17
N LYS A 385 17.21 25.81 0.59
CA LYS A 385 17.26 26.09 -0.86
C LYS A 385 18.72 26.22 -1.32
N GLY A 386 19.08 25.49 -2.37
CA GLY A 386 20.47 25.36 -2.83
C GLY A 386 21.17 24.07 -2.35
N PHE A 387 20.52 23.26 -1.53
CA PHE A 387 21.05 21.98 -1.02
C PHE A 387 20.05 20.84 -1.22
N VAL A 388 20.55 19.61 -1.37
CA VAL A 388 19.76 18.38 -1.59
C VAL A 388 20.21 17.29 -0.61
N LEU A 389 19.25 16.54 -0.07
CA LEU A 389 19.51 15.44 0.87
C LEU A 389 20.08 14.22 0.13
N LEU A 390 21.22 13.72 0.58
CA LEU A 390 21.91 12.56 0.02
C LEU A 390 21.20 11.23 0.36
N PRO A 391 21.53 10.12 -0.33
CA PRO A 391 20.89 8.81 -0.10
C PRO A 391 21.06 8.23 1.32
N ASP A 392 21.96 8.78 2.14
CA ASP A 392 22.12 8.47 3.56
C ASP A 392 20.99 9.02 4.45
N ARG A 393 20.13 9.91 3.91
CA ARG A 393 18.99 10.57 4.56
C ARG A 393 19.37 11.50 5.72
N LYS A 394 20.63 11.93 5.82
CA LYS A 394 21.12 12.83 6.89
C LYS A 394 22.02 13.97 6.40
N THR A 395 22.75 13.76 5.31
CA THR A 395 23.72 14.72 4.76
C THR A 395 23.09 15.56 3.65
N CYS A 396 23.12 16.88 3.78
CA CYS A 396 22.74 17.82 2.73
C CYS A 396 23.99 18.23 1.92
N HIS A 397 23.89 18.26 0.59
CA HIS A 397 24.97 18.65 -0.31
C HIS A 397 24.52 19.78 -1.24
N GLU A 398 25.43 20.70 -1.58
CA GLU A 398 25.15 21.85 -2.44
C GLU A 398 24.82 21.43 -3.88
N LEU A 399 23.92 22.18 -4.53
CA LEU A 399 23.20 21.77 -5.75
C LEU A 399 23.98 22.10 -7.03
N ILE A 400 25.04 21.34 -7.31
CA ILE A 400 25.89 21.50 -8.50
C ILE A 400 25.27 20.78 -9.71
N SER A 401 24.82 21.56 -10.70
CA SER A 401 24.21 21.08 -11.94
C SER A 401 25.18 20.31 -12.85
N CYS A 402 24.73 19.16 -13.37
CA CYS A 402 25.48 18.33 -14.31
C CYS A 402 25.58 18.97 -15.72
N THR A 403 26.68 18.71 -16.43
CA THR A 403 26.84 19.13 -17.84
C THR A 403 25.97 18.28 -18.78
N SER A 404 25.46 18.90 -19.84
CA SER A 404 24.23 18.48 -20.55
C SER A 404 24.26 17.17 -21.35
N ASN A 405 25.37 16.44 -21.38
CA ASN A 405 25.57 15.34 -22.33
C ASN A 405 25.43 13.93 -21.74
N ASP A 406 25.25 13.76 -20.42
CA ASP A 406 25.60 12.49 -19.74
C ASP A 406 24.59 11.99 -18.69
N THR A 407 23.28 12.12 -18.93
CA THR A 407 22.25 11.56 -18.02
C THR A 407 21.01 10.98 -18.69
N GLU A 408 20.68 9.75 -18.29
CA GLU A 408 19.37 9.08 -18.48
C GLU A 408 18.46 9.24 -17.23
N CYS A 409 18.62 10.32 -16.45
CA CYS A 409 17.81 10.55 -15.24
C CYS A 409 16.34 10.89 -15.59
N SER A 410 15.39 10.41 -14.79
CA SER A 410 13.95 10.71 -14.99
C SER A 410 13.48 12.06 -14.43
N HIS A 411 14.32 12.78 -13.68
CA HIS A 411 13.98 14.07 -13.08
C HIS A 411 15.18 15.03 -13.02
N GLY A 412 16.10 14.87 -12.06
CA GLY A 412 17.25 15.76 -11.88
C GLY A 412 18.59 15.03 -11.69
N CYS A 413 19.70 15.76 -11.80
CA CYS A 413 21.07 15.26 -11.63
C CYS A 413 21.92 16.20 -10.75
N LEU A 414 22.82 15.63 -9.96
CA LEU A 414 23.85 16.30 -9.16
C LEU A 414 25.24 15.76 -9.53
N GLN A 415 26.21 16.65 -9.74
CA GLN A 415 27.59 16.25 -9.95
C GLN A 415 28.30 16.08 -8.60
N THR A 416 28.78 14.87 -8.29
CA THR A 416 29.54 14.59 -7.05
C THR A 416 31.00 14.25 -7.35
N SER A 417 31.86 14.28 -6.33
CA SER A 417 33.26 13.83 -6.40
C SER A 417 33.44 12.33 -6.74
N LYS A 418 32.34 11.57 -6.84
CA LYS A 418 32.31 10.16 -7.28
C LYS A 418 31.53 9.95 -8.59
N GLY A 419 31.10 11.03 -9.26
CA GLY A 419 30.34 10.99 -10.52
C GLY A 419 28.93 11.60 -10.41
N PRO A 420 28.15 11.62 -11.52
CA PRO A 420 26.78 12.13 -11.54
C PRO A 420 25.81 11.20 -10.79
N VAL A 421 24.87 11.79 -10.05
CA VAL A 421 23.85 11.09 -9.26
C VAL A 421 22.47 11.68 -9.55
N CYS A 422 21.50 10.84 -9.92
CA CYS A 422 20.13 11.30 -10.14
C CYS A 422 19.38 11.55 -8.82
N PHE A 423 18.48 12.54 -8.80
CA PHE A 423 17.59 12.82 -7.66
C PHE A 423 16.11 12.94 -8.08
N CYS A 424 15.22 12.89 -7.09
CA CYS A 424 13.76 12.82 -7.27
C CYS A 424 13.04 13.96 -6.51
N PRO A 425 11.83 14.37 -6.95
CA PRO A 425 11.05 15.39 -6.28
C PRO A 425 10.45 14.89 -4.95
N GLU A 426 10.05 15.81 -4.08
CA GLU A 426 9.39 15.51 -2.80
C GLU A 426 8.21 14.54 -2.97
N GLY A 427 8.06 13.61 -2.02
CA GLY A 427 7.06 12.53 -2.10
C GLY A 427 7.44 11.37 -3.03
N SER A 428 8.71 11.28 -3.48
CA SER A 428 9.20 10.18 -4.30
C SER A 428 10.66 9.81 -4.03
N VAL A 429 11.02 8.55 -4.36
CA VAL A 429 12.34 7.96 -4.16
C VAL A 429 12.90 7.39 -5.46
N LEU A 430 14.23 7.35 -5.56
CA LEU A 430 14.96 6.76 -6.67
C LEU A 430 14.82 5.22 -6.66
N LYS A 431 14.59 4.62 -7.83
CA LYS A 431 14.55 3.16 -8.04
C LYS A 431 15.95 2.57 -8.00
N ALA A 432 16.02 1.25 -7.91
CA ALA A 432 17.28 0.48 -7.89
C ALA A 432 18.10 0.57 -9.20
N ASP A 433 17.56 1.19 -10.25
CA ASP A 433 18.29 1.56 -11.48
C ASP A 433 19.14 2.83 -11.34
N GLY A 434 19.00 3.57 -10.23
CA GLY A 434 19.72 4.82 -9.96
C GLY A 434 19.30 6.00 -10.85
N LYS A 435 18.19 5.89 -11.59
CA LYS A 435 17.80 6.83 -12.65
C LYS A 435 16.31 7.23 -12.62
N ALA A 436 15.42 6.29 -12.32
CA ALA A 436 13.98 6.48 -12.37
C ALA A 436 13.38 6.74 -10.97
N CYS A 437 12.41 7.65 -10.86
CA CYS A 437 11.73 7.95 -9.60
C CYS A 437 10.43 7.14 -9.42
N THR A 438 9.99 6.93 -8.17
CA THR A 438 8.69 6.32 -7.80
C THR A 438 8.13 6.92 -6.52
N GLY A 439 6.83 7.22 -6.53
CA GLY A 439 6.12 7.94 -5.46
C GLY A 439 4.89 8.65 -6.02
N CYS A 440 4.04 9.24 -5.17
CA CYS A 440 2.78 9.84 -5.65
C CYS A 440 2.99 11.00 -6.64
N THR A 441 4.13 11.70 -6.54
CA THR A 441 4.55 12.77 -7.46
C THR A 441 5.26 12.26 -8.73
N SER A 442 5.58 10.96 -8.82
CA SER A 442 6.25 10.36 -9.97
C SER A 442 5.26 9.97 -11.09
N PRO A 443 5.72 9.85 -12.37
CA PRO A 443 4.88 9.46 -13.49
C PRO A 443 4.19 8.09 -13.39
N ASP A 444 4.63 7.25 -12.43
CA ASP A 444 4.08 5.92 -12.12
C ASP A 444 3.09 5.92 -10.93
N ASN A 445 2.78 7.07 -10.33
CA ASN A 445 1.86 7.21 -9.20
C ASN A 445 2.24 6.31 -8.01
N GLY A 446 3.54 6.09 -7.77
CA GLY A 446 4.04 5.20 -6.71
C GLY A 446 3.78 3.71 -6.97
N GLY A 447 3.40 3.37 -8.20
CA GLY A 447 2.82 2.09 -8.57
C GLY A 447 1.36 1.92 -8.13
N CYS A 448 0.71 2.95 -7.58
CA CYS A 448 -0.71 2.89 -7.24
C CYS A 448 -1.57 2.97 -8.51
N SER A 449 -2.58 2.11 -8.59
CA SER A 449 -3.53 2.03 -9.70
C SER A 449 -4.37 3.30 -9.85
N GLN A 450 -5.01 3.71 -8.77
CA GLN A 450 -5.94 4.83 -8.71
C GLN A 450 -5.41 5.93 -7.79
N ILE A 451 -5.71 5.86 -6.49
CA ILE A 451 -5.33 6.89 -5.51
C ILE A 451 -3.98 6.54 -4.89
N CYS A 452 -3.11 7.54 -4.74
CA CYS A 452 -1.84 7.46 -4.00
C CYS A 452 -1.84 8.53 -2.90
N SER A 453 -1.73 8.10 -1.63
CA SER A 453 -1.71 8.98 -0.47
C SER A 453 -0.31 8.97 0.15
N SER A 454 0.39 10.10 0.13
CA SER A 454 1.70 10.25 0.77
C SER A 454 1.55 10.28 2.29
N LEU A 455 2.14 9.31 2.98
CA LEU A 455 2.21 9.23 4.44
C LEU A 455 3.49 9.88 4.99
N SER A 456 4.56 9.94 4.18
CA SER A 456 5.78 10.69 4.42
C SER A 456 6.44 11.05 3.07
N PRO A 457 7.54 11.84 3.03
CA PRO A 457 8.29 12.11 1.80
C PRO A 457 8.81 10.84 1.09
N PHE A 458 8.88 9.71 1.79
CA PHE A 458 9.46 8.45 1.30
C PHE A 458 8.51 7.24 1.40
N SER A 459 7.25 7.43 1.81
CA SER A 459 6.26 6.36 1.95
C SER A 459 4.85 6.81 1.62
N TRP A 460 4.09 5.93 0.97
CA TRP A 460 2.72 6.17 0.53
C TRP A 460 1.91 4.88 0.58
N GLU A 461 0.59 5.04 0.64
CA GLU A 461 -0.39 3.96 0.50
C GLU A 461 -1.22 4.14 -0.77
N CYS A 462 -1.80 3.05 -1.27
CA CYS A 462 -2.68 3.07 -2.43
C CYS A 462 -4.12 2.78 -2.03
N ALA A 463 -5.06 3.57 -2.56
CA ALA A 463 -6.50 3.38 -2.35
C ALA A 463 -7.26 3.30 -3.68
N CYS A 464 -8.49 2.79 -3.62
CA CYS A 464 -9.36 2.64 -4.78
C CYS A 464 -10.57 3.56 -4.71
N TYR A 465 -11.08 3.96 -5.87
CA TYR A 465 -12.36 4.63 -6.01
C TYR A 465 -13.54 3.69 -5.69
N PRO A 466 -14.72 4.23 -5.30
CA PRO A 466 -15.92 3.43 -5.08
C PRO A 466 -16.25 2.50 -6.25
N GLY A 467 -16.62 1.26 -5.93
CA GLY A 467 -16.83 0.19 -6.91
C GLY A 467 -15.57 -0.60 -7.30
N TYR A 468 -14.37 -0.16 -6.91
CA TYR A 468 -13.14 -0.91 -7.10
C TYR A 468 -12.63 -1.50 -5.78
N LYS A 469 -11.98 -2.67 -5.87
CA LYS A 469 -11.37 -3.38 -4.73
C LYS A 469 -9.86 -3.41 -4.88
N LEU A 470 -9.16 -3.03 -3.80
CA LEU A 470 -7.71 -3.10 -3.73
C LEU A 470 -7.25 -4.57 -3.79
N GLN A 471 -6.30 -4.85 -4.67
CA GLN A 471 -5.71 -6.16 -4.85
C GLN A 471 -4.74 -6.51 -3.72
N ARG A 472 -4.37 -7.79 -3.65
CA ARG A 472 -3.51 -8.33 -2.58
C ARG A 472 -2.10 -7.74 -2.54
N ASP A 473 -1.68 -7.10 -3.63
CA ASP A 473 -0.43 -6.34 -3.75
C ASP A 473 -0.46 -4.96 -3.08
N ARG A 474 -1.62 -4.52 -2.56
CA ARG A 474 -1.87 -3.17 -2.03
C ARG A 474 -1.55 -2.05 -3.04
N LYS A 475 -1.65 -2.33 -4.35
CA LYS A 475 -1.33 -1.39 -5.44
C LYS A 475 -2.37 -1.35 -6.56
N HIS A 476 -2.85 -2.48 -7.05
CA HIS A 476 -3.82 -2.53 -8.15
C HIS A 476 -5.27 -2.47 -7.67
N CYS A 477 -6.18 -1.92 -8.47
CA CYS A 477 -7.59 -1.75 -8.13
C CYS A 477 -8.46 -2.38 -9.23
N THR A 478 -9.09 -3.51 -8.92
CA THR A 478 -9.97 -4.22 -9.87
C THR A 478 -11.44 -3.93 -9.58
N ALA A 479 -12.25 -3.89 -10.63
CA ALA A 479 -13.67 -3.63 -10.54
C ALA A 479 -14.44 -4.69 -9.74
N ILE A 480 -15.44 -4.25 -8.97
CA ILE A 480 -16.43 -5.11 -8.31
C ILE A 480 -17.67 -5.17 -9.21
N GLY A 481 -18.12 -6.38 -9.55
CA GLY A 481 -19.27 -6.58 -10.43
C GLY A 481 -19.22 -7.88 -11.23
N PRO A 482 -19.96 -7.98 -12.35
CA PRO A 482 -19.81 -9.07 -13.31
C PRO A 482 -18.41 -9.04 -13.94
N LYS A 483 -17.97 -10.16 -14.54
CA LYS A 483 -16.67 -10.19 -15.23
C LYS A 483 -16.68 -9.22 -16.43
N PRO A 484 -15.71 -8.29 -16.53
CA PRO A 484 -15.61 -7.39 -17.67
C PRO A 484 -15.13 -8.13 -18.93
N PHE A 485 -15.58 -7.68 -20.10
CA PHE A 485 -15.18 -8.21 -21.39
C PHE A 485 -15.07 -7.10 -22.44
N LEU A 486 -14.38 -7.39 -23.54
CA LEU A 486 -14.30 -6.53 -24.72
C LEU A 486 -15.34 -6.98 -25.73
N LEU A 487 -16.15 -6.04 -26.23
CA LEU A 487 -16.99 -6.23 -27.41
C LEU A 487 -16.33 -5.49 -28.58
N PHE A 488 -16.16 -6.14 -29.72
CA PHE A 488 -15.47 -5.55 -30.87
C PHE A 488 -16.07 -5.97 -32.22
N ALA A 489 -16.00 -5.07 -33.20
CA ALA A 489 -16.34 -5.36 -34.58
C ALA A 489 -15.13 -5.99 -35.29
N ASN A 490 -15.32 -7.10 -36.00
CA ASN A 490 -14.27 -7.84 -36.70
C ASN A 490 -14.49 -7.82 -38.23
N GLY A 491 -15.03 -6.71 -38.73
CA GLY A 491 -15.36 -6.49 -40.13
C GLY A 491 -16.76 -6.97 -40.48
N GLN A 492 -16.94 -8.29 -40.64
CA GLN A 492 -18.21 -8.91 -41.05
C GLN A 492 -19.01 -9.52 -39.88
N ASP A 493 -18.47 -9.54 -38.67
CA ASP A 493 -19.15 -10.02 -37.47
C ASP A 493 -18.81 -9.15 -36.25
N ILE A 494 -19.61 -9.30 -35.19
CA ILE A 494 -19.40 -8.63 -33.89
C ILE A 494 -19.16 -9.73 -32.86
N ARG A 495 -18.05 -9.62 -32.13
CA ARG A 495 -17.54 -10.67 -31.23
C ARG A 495 -17.24 -10.11 -29.84
N GLN A 496 -17.35 -10.97 -28.84
CA GLN A 496 -16.93 -10.67 -27.48
C GLN A 496 -15.72 -11.53 -27.08
N ILE A 497 -14.85 -10.97 -26.24
CA ILE A 497 -13.66 -11.65 -25.71
C ILE A 497 -13.38 -11.22 -24.28
N SER A 498 -13.19 -12.20 -23.40
CA SER A 498 -12.70 -11.99 -22.03
C SER A 498 -11.30 -11.36 -22.01
N PHE A 499 -10.95 -10.61 -20.95
CA PHE A 499 -9.63 -9.99 -20.82
C PHE A 499 -8.46 -10.99 -20.81
N ASP A 500 -8.72 -12.23 -20.38
CA ASP A 500 -7.75 -13.35 -20.40
C ASP A 500 -7.67 -14.05 -21.78
N GLY A 501 -8.58 -13.73 -22.71
CA GLY A 501 -8.66 -14.37 -24.03
C GLY A 501 -9.09 -15.85 -23.99
N THR A 502 -9.79 -16.29 -22.95
CA THR A 502 -10.24 -17.68 -22.76
C THR A 502 -11.67 -17.90 -23.27
N ASP A 503 -12.59 -17.04 -22.84
CA ASP A 503 -13.92 -16.91 -23.43
C ASP A 503 -13.83 -16.02 -24.69
N TYR A 504 -14.21 -16.58 -25.84
CA TYR A 504 -14.14 -15.97 -27.17
C TYR A 504 -15.33 -16.45 -28.00
N THR A 505 -16.37 -15.63 -28.11
CA THR A 505 -17.59 -15.98 -28.84
C THR A 505 -17.98 -14.90 -29.84
N SER A 506 -18.66 -15.32 -30.90
CA SER A 506 -19.38 -14.41 -31.76
C SER A 506 -20.72 -14.05 -31.11
N LEU A 507 -21.10 -12.77 -31.18
CA LEU A 507 -22.40 -12.28 -30.73
C LEU A 507 -23.37 -12.13 -31.92
N LEU A 508 -22.86 -11.73 -33.09
CA LEU A 508 -23.62 -11.63 -34.33
C LEU A 508 -22.76 -12.11 -35.50
N ASP A 509 -22.96 -13.37 -35.89
CA ASP A 509 -22.12 -14.13 -36.85
C ASP A 509 -22.04 -13.56 -38.27
N TRP A 510 -23.01 -12.73 -38.66
CA TRP A 510 -23.06 -12.19 -40.02
C TRP A 510 -23.64 -10.77 -40.07
N GLN A 511 -22.85 -9.86 -40.61
CA GLN A 511 -23.23 -8.51 -40.96
C GLN A 511 -23.19 -8.33 -42.47
N MET A 512 -24.24 -7.71 -43.00
CA MET A 512 -24.23 -7.24 -44.38
C MET A 512 -23.32 -5.99 -44.46
N GLY A 513 -22.20 -6.10 -45.17
CA GLY A 513 -21.20 -5.04 -45.27
C GLY A 513 -20.14 -5.08 -44.15
N ILE A 514 -19.49 -3.95 -43.90
CA ILE A 514 -18.44 -3.80 -42.88
C ILE A 514 -18.96 -2.94 -41.73
N VAL A 515 -18.82 -3.44 -40.50
CA VAL A 515 -18.99 -2.65 -39.27
C VAL A 515 -17.63 -2.08 -38.87
N LEU A 516 -17.54 -0.74 -38.80
CA LEU A 516 -16.34 -0.04 -38.33
C LEU A 516 -16.55 0.62 -36.97
N ALA A 517 -17.71 1.26 -36.77
CA ALA A 517 -18.11 1.89 -35.51
C ALA A 517 -19.00 0.97 -34.67
N LEU A 518 -18.74 0.91 -33.36
CA LEU A 518 -19.51 0.14 -32.38
C LEU A 518 -19.29 0.73 -30.98
N ASP A 519 -20.37 0.85 -30.19
CA ASP A 519 -20.37 1.27 -28.77
C ASP A 519 -21.56 0.61 -28.02
N SER A 520 -21.60 0.69 -26.68
CA SER A 520 -22.61 0.07 -25.82
C SER A 520 -23.33 1.04 -24.89
N ASP A 521 -24.58 0.70 -24.54
CA ASP A 521 -25.42 1.39 -23.56
C ASP A 521 -25.66 0.47 -22.34
N PRO A 522 -25.04 0.78 -21.18
CA PRO A 522 -25.17 -0.04 -19.97
C PRO A 522 -26.55 0.11 -19.28
N VAL A 523 -27.41 1.03 -19.74
CA VAL A 523 -28.72 1.29 -19.10
C VAL A 523 -29.83 0.44 -19.74
N GLU A 524 -29.89 0.38 -21.08
CA GLU A 524 -30.82 -0.54 -21.79
C GLU A 524 -30.20 -1.92 -22.09
N ASN A 525 -28.93 -2.15 -21.73
CA ASN A 525 -28.15 -3.33 -22.13
C ASN A 525 -28.17 -3.56 -23.66
N LYS A 526 -27.93 -2.48 -24.41
CA LYS A 526 -27.94 -2.47 -25.88
C LYS A 526 -26.56 -2.16 -26.48
N ILE A 527 -26.34 -2.67 -27.68
CA ILE A 527 -25.20 -2.35 -28.54
C ILE A 527 -25.67 -1.46 -29.70
N TYR A 528 -24.86 -0.49 -30.08
CA TYR A 528 -25.09 0.42 -31.21
C TYR A 528 -23.93 0.26 -32.20
N PHE A 529 -24.23 0.05 -33.47
CA PHE A 529 -23.20 -0.22 -34.49
C PHE A 529 -23.58 0.34 -35.86
N ALA A 530 -22.58 0.75 -36.65
CA ALA A 530 -22.80 1.41 -37.94
C ALA A 530 -22.23 0.60 -39.12
N HIS A 531 -23.03 0.50 -40.19
CA HIS A 531 -22.66 -0.16 -41.44
C HIS A 531 -22.22 0.86 -42.48
N THR A 532 -20.93 0.95 -42.79
CA THR A 532 -20.42 1.91 -43.80
C THR A 532 -20.90 1.59 -45.21
N ALA A 533 -21.02 0.31 -45.56
CA ALA A 533 -21.50 -0.10 -46.89
C ALA A 533 -23.02 0.07 -47.08
N LEU A 534 -23.81 0.07 -46.00
CA LEU A 534 -25.28 0.16 -46.05
C LEU A 534 -25.84 1.51 -45.56
N LYS A 535 -24.97 2.40 -45.09
CA LYS A 535 -25.27 3.78 -44.73
C LYS A 535 -26.36 3.92 -43.66
N TRP A 536 -26.31 3.06 -42.66
CA TRP A 536 -27.23 3.10 -41.51
C TRP A 536 -26.55 2.75 -40.18
N ILE A 537 -27.18 3.20 -39.09
CA ILE A 537 -26.85 2.85 -37.71
C ILE A 537 -27.99 1.99 -37.15
N GLU A 538 -27.64 0.88 -36.53
CA GLU A 538 -28.57 -0.06 -35.90
C GLU A 538 -28.26 -0.21 -34.41
N ARG A 539 -29.23 -0.73 -33.66
CA ARG A 539 -29.01 -1.23 -32.30
C ARG A 539 -29.62 -2.60 -32.11
N ALA A 540 -29.09 -3.35 -31.16
CA ALA A 540 -29.61 -4.64 -30.72
C ALA A 540 -29.38 -4.77 -29.21
N ASN A 541 -29.99 -5.77 -28.57
CA ASN A 541 -29.68 -6.14 -27.20
C ASN A 541 -28.27 -6.77 -27.11
N LEU A 542 -27.68 -6.81 -25.92
CA LEU A 542 -26.36 -7.43 -25.65
C LEU A 542 -26.30 -8.96 -25.86
N ASP A 543 -27.44 -9.62 -26.11
CA ASP A 543 -27.56 -11.02 -26.53
C ASP A 543 -27.77 -11.17 -28.05
N GLY A 544 -27.72 -10.08 -28.81
CA GLY A 544 -27.97 -10.03 -30.25
C GLY A 544 -29.46 -9.97 -30.65
N SER A 545 -30.39 -10.07 -29.69
CA SER A 545 -31.83 -10.01 -29.95
C SER A 545 -32.35 -8.59 -30.21
N ASN A 546 -33.63 -8.48 -30.61
CA ASN A 546 -34.34 -7.20 -30.76
C ASN A 546 -33.61 -6.13 -31.61
N ARG A 547 -33.11 -6.56 -32.78
CA ARG A 547 -32.36 -5.70 -33.72
C ARG A 547 -33.28 -4.71 -34.43
N GLU A 548 -32.95 -3.42 -34.35
CA GLU A 548 -33.75 -2.30 -34.86
C GLU A 548 -32.87 -1.23 -35.54
N LYS A 549 -33.39 -0.56 -36.57
CA LYS A 549 -32.68 0.50 -37.31
C LYS A 549 -32.94 1.86 -36.66
N VAL A 550 -31.88 2.60 -36.35
CA VAL A 550 -31.94 3.87 -35.60
C VAL A 550 -31.83 5.08 -36.52
N ILE A 551 -30.87 5.06 -37.45
CA ILE A 551 -30.72 6.08 -38.51
C ILE A 551 -30.49 5.35 -39.83
N HIS A 552 -31.29 5.61 -40.85
CA HIS A 552 -31.20 4.94 -42.17
C HIS A 552 -31.28 5.89 -43.37
N GLU A 553 -31.19 7.20 -43.14
CA GLU A 553 -31.23 8.23 -44.18
C GLU A 553 -30.07 9.20 -44.01
N ALA A 554 -29.60 9.78 -45.13
CA ALA A 554 -28.57 10.82 -45.14
C ALA A 554 -27.38 10.51 -44.21
N ILE A 555 -26.85 9.30 -44.26
CA ILE A 555 -25.54 8.92 -43.71
C ILE A 555 -24.67 8.54 -44.91
N ASP A 556 -23.35 8.75 -44.84
CA ASP A 556 -22.41 8.30 -45.86
C ASP A 556 -21.42 7.26 -45.35
N THR A 557 -20.46 7.64 -44.50
CA THR A 557 -19.42 6.73 -44.00
C THR A 557 -19.15 6.96 -42.50
N PRO A 558 -19.98 6.34 -41.62
CA PRO A 558 -19.83 6.43 -40.18
C PRO A 558 -18.67 5.55 -39.67
N GLU A 559 -17.55 6.17 -39.26
CA GLU A 559 -16.38 5.45 -38.73
C GLU A 559 -16.27 5.43 -37.20
N GLY A 560 -17.01 6.29 -36.48
CA GLY A 560 -17.05 6.32 -35.02
C GLY A 560 -18.46 6.55 -34.45
N LEU A 561 -18.72 5.99 -33.27
CA LEU A 561 -19.97 6.09 -32.51
C LEU A 561 -19.66 6.36 -31.04
N ALA A 562 -20.44 7.22 -30.40
CA ALA A 562 -20.43 7.42 -28.95
C ALA A 562 -21.86 7.55 -28.40
N VAL A 563 -22.20 6.69 -27.45
CA VAL A 563 -23.44 6.69 -26.68
C VAL A 563 -23.28 7.54 -25.44
N ASP A 564 -24.15 8.53 -25.25
CA ASP A 564 -24.33 9.25 -23.98
C ASP A 564 -25.39 8.53 -23.15
N TRP A 565 -24.91 7.68 -22.24
CA TRP A 565 -25.77 6.84 -21.41
C TRP A 565 -26.54 7.65 -20.36
N ILE A 566 -26.08 8.87 -20.02
CA ILE A 566 -26.69 9.76 -19.02
C ILE A 566 -27.76 10.64 -19.66
N ASN A 567 -27.41 11.42 -20.69
CA ASN A 567 -28.35 12.34 -21.35
C ASN A 567 -29.19 11.67 -22.46
N ARG A 568 -29.02 10.35 -22.65
CA ARG A 568 -29.75 9.49 -23.61
C ARG A 568 -29.65 9.98 -25.06
N LYS A 569 -28.43 10.34 -25.48
CA LYS A 569 -28.09 10.80 -26.84
C LYS A 569 -27.14 9.83 -27.55
N LEU A 570 -27.17 9.86 -28.87
CA LEU A 570 -26.23 9.15 -29.75
C LEU A 570 -25.43 10.18 -30.56
N TYR A 571 -24.12 10.01 -30.67
CA TYR A 571 -23.22 10.84 -31.46
C TYR A 571 -22.46 9.97 -32.47
N TRP A 572 -22.19 10.48 -33.67
CA TRP A 572 -21.35 9.80 -34.66
C TRP A 572 -20.54 10.77 -35.51
N THR A 573 -19.40 10.29 -35.96
CA THR A 573 -18.55 10.92 -36.99
C THR A 573 -18.95 10.37 -38.35
N ASP A 574 -19.26 11.24 -39.32
CA ASP A 574 -19.49 10.84 -40.71
C ASP A 574 -18.36 11.40 -41.58
N ARG A 575 -17.48 10.50 -42.03
CA ARG A 575 -16.24 10.84 -42.73
C ARG A 575 -16.50 11.39 -44.13
N GLY A 576 -17.44 10.79 -44.86
CA GLY A 576 -17.78 11.15 -46.25
C GLY A 576 -18.59 12.44 -46.35
N LYS A 577 -19.30 12.81 -45.28
CA LYS A 577 -19.87 14.15 -45.11
C LYS A 577 -18.91 15.20 -44.57
N ALA A 578 -17.81 14.78 -43.94
CA ALA A 578 -16.99 15.60 -43.07
C ALA A 578 -17.81 16.35 -42.00
N CYS A 579 -18.48 15.61 -41.11
CA CYS A 579 -19.24 16.22 -40.00
C CYS A 579 -19.34 15.33 -38.75
N ILE A 580 -19.78 15.93 -37.65
CA ILE A 580 -20.26 15.23 -36.44
C ILE A 580 -21.74 15.53 -36.26
N GLU A 581 -22.52 14.49 -36.07
CA GLU A 581 -23.97 14.55 -35.87
C GLU A 581 -24.38 13.90 -34.54
N ARG A 582 -25.56 14.30 -34.05
CA ARG A 582 -26.17 13.82 -32.81
C ARG A 582 -27.66 13.53 -33.02
N SER A 583 -28.19 12.53 -32.33
CA SER A 583 -29.63 12.29 -32.17
C SER A 583 -29.95 11.84 -30.73
N ASN A 584 -31.24 11.56 -30.46
CA ASN A 584 -31.64 10.69 -29.35
C ASN A 584 -31.26 9.23 -29.65
N LEU A 585 -31.23 8.37 -28.63
CA LEU A 585 -30.98 6.92 -28.78
C LEU A 585 -32.03 6.19 -29.65
N ASN A 586 -33.19 6.80 -29.89
CA ASN A 586 -34.22 6.32 -30.81
C ASN A 586 -34.16 6.98 -32.22
N GLY A 587 -33.06 7.67 -32.55
CA GLY A 587 -32.84 8.33 -33.84
C GLY A 587 -33.51 9.71 -34.02
N MET A 588 -34.46 10.07 -33.16
CA MET A 588 -35.19 11.35 -33.23
C MET A 588 -34.32 12.55 -32.82
N GLN A 589 -34.80 13.77 -33.12
CA GLN A 589 -34.11 15.04 -32.77
C GLN A 589 -32.67 15.11 -33.30
N ARG A 590 -32.47 14.66 -34.54
CA ARG A 590 -31.19 14.71 -35.26
C ARG A 590 -30.72 16.15 -35.48
N LYS A 591 -29.46 16.44 -35.15
CA LYS A 591 -28.79 17.74 -35.30
C LYS A 591 -27.33 17.52 -35.72
N MET A 592 -26.86 18.25 -36.72
CA MET A 592 -25.41 18.37 -37.00
C MET A 592 -24.79 19.37 -36.02
N ILE A 593 -23.69 19.00 -35.37
CA ILE A 593 -23.07 19.79 -34.29
C ILE A 593 -21.69 20.34 -34.63
N ILE A 594 -20.94 19.67 -35.52
CA ILE A 594 -19.68 20.20 -36.09
C ILE A 594 -19.70 19.92 -37.60
N TRP A 595 -19.47 20.96 -38.41
CA TRP A 595 -19.31 20.89 -39.88
C TRP A 595 -18.22 21.82 -40.41
N GLU A 596 -17.70 22.73 -39.57
CA GLU A 596 -16.65 23.69 -39.92
C GLU A 596 -15.31 23.17 -39.43
N ASP A 597 -14.23 23.45 -40.18
CA ASP A 597 -12.87 23.00 -39.86
C ASP A 597 -12.78 21.50 -39.51
N ILE A 598 -13.49 20.64 -40.23
CA ILE A 598 -13.44 19.19 -40.03
C ILE A 598 -13.45 18.51 -41.40
N SER A 599 -12.70 17.42 -41.56
CA SER A 599 -12.35 16.94 -42.91
C SER A 599 -12.38 15.43 -43.11
N GLN A 600 -11.80 14.64 -42.22
CA GLN A 600 -11.98 13.17 -42.15
C GLN A 600 -12.10 12.73 -40.69
N PRO A 601 -13.20 13.08 -40.01
CA PRO A 601 -13.43 12.71 -38.63
C PRO A 601 -13.61 11.19 -38.46
N ARG A 602 -13.09 10.64 -37.37
CA ARG A 602 -13.00 9.19 -37.18
C ARG A 602 -13.34 8.72 -35.76
N GLY A 603 -12.36 8.65 -34.86
CA GLY A 603 -12.59 8.30 -33.47
C GLY A 603 -13.42 9.38 -32.78
N ILE A 604 -14.33 8.98 -31.88
CA ILE A 604 -15.17 9.88 -31.11
C ILE A 604 -15.41 9.29 -29.72
N ALA A 605 -15.31 10.13 -28.69
CA ALA A 605 -15.58 9.78 -27.30
C ALA A 605 -16.29 10.95 -26.60
N ILE A 606 -17.03 10.65 -25.53
CA ILE A 606 -17.82 11.63 -24.79
C ILE A 606 -17.51 11.53 -23.29
N HIS A 607 -17.40 12.68 -22.63
CA HIS A 607 -17.30 12.78 -21.17
C HIS A 607 -18.57 13.44 -20.60
N PRO A 608 -19.62 12.68 -20.22
CA PRO A 608 -20.92 13.26 -19.85
C PRO A 608 -20.86 14.23 -18.66
N PHE A 609 -20.00 13.98 -17.67
CA PHE A 609 -19.85 14.83 -16.48
C PHE A 609 -19.28 16.22 -16.77
N VAL A 610 -18.18 16.27 -17.54
CA VAL A 610 -17.52 17.49 -18.03
C VAL A 610 -18.31 18.13 -19.19
N LYS A 611 -19.32 17.42 -19.73
CA LYS A 611 -20.17 17.84 -20.85
C LYS A 611 -19.37 18.21 -22.11
N ARG A 612 -18.30 17.46 -22.36
CA ARG A 612 -17.45 17.60 -23.55
C ARG A 612 -17.39 16.34 -24.39
N LEU A 613 -17.25 16.56 -25.68
CA LEU A 613 -16.99 15.60 -26.74
C LEU A 613 -15.50 15.69 -27.13
N PHE A 614 -14.93 14.59 -27.61
CA PHE A 614 -13.55 14.49 -28.09
C PHE A 614 -13.54 13.68 -29.39
N TRP A 615 -12.77 14.10 -30.40
CA TRP A 615 -12.67 13.36 -31.66
C TRP A 615 -11.30 13.48 -32.33
N THR A 616 -11.03 12.55 -33.25
CA THR A 616 -9.86 12.59 -34.14
C THR A 616 -10.29 13.01 -35.55
N ASP A 617 -9.50 13.89 -36.19
CA ASP A 617 -9.60 14.21 -37.62
C ASP A 617 -8.28 13.82 -38.31
N MET A 618 -8.38 13.01 -39.38
CA MET A 618 -7.25 12.52 -40.19
C MET A 618 -7.05 13.25 -41.53
N GLY A 619 -7.80 14.32 -41.79
CA GLY A 619 -7.77 15.00 -43.09
C GLY A 619 -6.56 15.90 -43.27
N VAL A 620 -6.76 17.06 -43.90
CA VAL A 620 -5.65 17.91 -44.39
C VAL A 620 -4.79 18.45 -43.24
N ASN A 621 -5.40 18.71 -42.08
CA ASN A 621 -4.74 19.13 -40.85
C ASN A 621 -5.05 18.10 -39.74
N PRO A 622 -4.23 17.04 -39.57
CA PRO A 622 -4.47 16.00 -38.56
C PRO A 622 -4.49 16.58 -37.14
N ARG A 623 -5.58 16.35 -36.41
CA ARG A 623 -5.79 16.94 -35.08
C ARG A 623 -6.69 16.10 -34.19
N ILE A 624 -6.57 16.35 -32.90
CA ILE A 624 -7.49 15.88 -31.86
C ILE A 624 -8.12 17.12 -31.25
N ASP A 625 -9.44 17.18 -31.31
CA ASP A 625 -10.23 18.33 -30.87
C ASP A 625 -11.22 17.91 -29.78
N SER A 626 -11.65 18.91 -29.01
CA SER A 626 -12.76 18.82 -28.07
C SER A 626 -13.75 19.95 -28.29
N SER A 627 -15.01 19.74 -27.91
CA SER A 627 -16.05 20.77 -27.81
C SER A 627 -17.11 20.40 -26.78
N SER A 628 -17.99 21.32 -26.42
CA SER A 628 -19.20 20.99 -25.65
C SER A 628 -20.14 20.02 -26.40
N LEU A 629 -21.06 19.37 -25.68
CA LEU A 629 -22.07 18.45 -26.25
C LEU A 629 -23.02 19.06 -27.32
N GLU A 630 -23.00 20.38 -27.52
CA GLU A 630 -23.76 21.08 -28.57
C GLU A 630 -22.91 21.53 -29.76
N GLY A 631 -21.58 21.34 -29.72
CA GLY A 631 -20.61 21.78 -30.73
C GLY A 631 -19.91 23.12 -30.45
N ILE A 632 -20.33 23.82 -29.39
CA ILE A 632 -19.81 25.14 -28.97
C ILE A 632 -18.52 24.96 -28.15
N ASP A 633 -17.68 26.00 -28.03
CA ASP A 633 -16.43 26.00 -27.25
C ASP A 633 -15.43 24.93 -27.73
N ARG A 634 -14.93 25.11 -28.96
CA ARG A 634 -13.97 24.18 -29.58
C ARG A 634 -12.54 24.46 -29.12
N GLN A 635 -11.86 23.43 -28.62
CA GLN A 635 -10.47 23.46 -28.18
C GLN A 635 -9.66 22.39 -28.91
N VAL A 636 -8.47 22.77 -29.40
CA VAL A 636 -7.50 21.81 -29.95
C VAL A 636 -6.76 21.14 -28.79
N ILE A 637 -6.81 19.81 -28.71
CA ILE A 637 -6.14 19.00 -27.70
C ILE A 637 -4.73 18.59 -28.17
N ALA A 638 -4.60 18.25 -29.47
CA ALA A 638 -3.31 17.99 -30.10
C ALA A 638 -3.34 18.30 -31.60
N SER A 639 -2.27 18.93 -32.10
CA SER A 639 -2.08 19.28 -33.53
C SER A 639 -0.66 19.01 -34.04
N THR A 640 0.31 18.76 -33.15
CA THR A 640 1.70 18.48 -33.49
C THR A 640 1.99 16.99 -33.46
N GLY A 641 2.84 16.51 -34.37
CA GLY A 641 3.26 15.11 -34.37
C GLY A 641 2.13 14.10 -34.62
N LEU A 642 1.04 14.50 -35.29
CA LEU A 642 -0.05 13.62 -35.72
C LEU A 642 0.01 13.40 -37.23
N VAL A 643 -0.42 12.23 -37.71
CA VAL A 643 -0.51 11.91 -39.14
C VAL A 643 -1.84 11.26 -39.46
N TRP A 644 -2.15 10.09 -38.88
CA TRP A 644 -3.46 9.41 -39.00
C TRP A 644 -3.99 9.05 -37.59
N PRO A 645 -4.39 10.04 -36.76
CA PRO A 645 -4.98 9.79 -35.45
C PRO A 645 -6.29 9.01 -35.63
N SER A 646 -6.34 7.77 -35.12
CA SER A 646 -7.42 6.82 -35.41
C SER A 646 -8.36 6.67 -34.22
N GLY A 647 -8.02 5.79 -33.28
CA GLY A 647 -8.83 5.47 -32.10
C GLY A 647 -8.65 6.50 -30.98
N ILE A 648 -9.71 6.70 -30.19
CA ILE A 648 -9.71 7.58 -29.03
C ILE A 648 -10.54 6.97 -27.90
N ALA A 649 -10.08 7.10 -26.65
CA ALA A 649 -10.72 6.60 -25.44
C ALA A 649 -10.54 7.57 -24.27
N LEU A 650 -11.41 7.49 -23.27
CA LEU A 650 -11.41 8.36 -22.08
C LEU A 650 -11.36 7.52 -20.80
N ASP A 651 -10.51 7.92 -19.86
CA ASP A 651 -10.47 7.38 -18.50
C ASP A 651 -11.16 8.37 -17.54
N TYR A 652 -12.44 8.08 -17.25
CA TYR A 652 -13.33 8.91 -16.42
C TYR A 652 -12.92 9.00 -14.93
N LEU A 653 -11.89 8.25 -14.50
CA LEU A 653 -11.37 8.26 -13.12
C LEU A 653 -10.02 8.99 -13.00
N ALA A 654 -9.41 9.33 -14.13
CA ALA A 654 -8.11 9.99 -14.20
C ALA A 654 -8.12 11.29 -15.03
N ASP A 655 -9.28 11.70 -15.55
CA ASP A 655 -9.49 12.82 -16.47
C ASP A 655 -8.46 12.85 -17.61
N LYS A 656 -8.33 11.72 -18.30
CA LYS A 656 -7.36 11.52 -19.39
C LYS A 656 -7.98 11.00 -20.67
N VAL A 657 -7.45 11.51 -21.77
CA VAL A 657 -7.72 11.07 -23.14
C VAL A 657 -6.52 10.26 -23.66
N TYR A 658 -6.83 9.12 -24.25
CA TYR A 658 -5.88 8.18 -24.84
C TYR A 658 -6.19 8.04 -26.33
N TRP A 659 -5.17 8.00 -27.19
CA TRP A 659 -5.36 7.80 -28.62
C TRP A 659 -4.25 6.97 -29.26
N CYS A 660 -4.47 6.55 -30.50
CA CYS A 660 -3.46 5.94 -31.34
C CYS A 660 -3.32 6.67 -32.68
N ASP A 661 -2.12 6.62 -33.26
CA ASP A 661 -1.88 7.06 -34.64
C ASP A 661 -1.53 5.85 -35.51
N ALA A 662 -2.36 5.61 -36.53
CA ALA A 662 -2.27 4.45 -37.40
C ALA A 662 -1.02 4.46 -38.31
N LYS A 663 -0.41 5.63 -38.54
CA LYS A 663 0.70 5.83 -39.48
C LYS A 663 2.05 5.99 -38.79
N GLN A 664 2.09 6.63 -37.63
CA GLN A 664 3.28 6.70 -36.78
C GLN A 664 3.49 5.43 -35.93
N SER A 665 2.48 4.58 -35.79
CA SER A 665 2.54 3.38 -34.94
C SER A 665 2.82 3.75 -33.46
N VAL A 666 2.05 4.71 -32.94
CA VAL A 666 2.13 5.16 -31.55
C VAL A 666 0.81 5.04 -30.80
N LEU A 667 0.94 4.92 -29.47
CA LEU A 667 -0.12 5.16 -28.49
C LEU A 667 0.32 6.34 -27.61
N GLU A 668 -0.59 7.26 -27.38
CA GLU A 668 -0.36 8.48 -26.61
C GLU A 668 -1.45 8.71 -25.56
N SER A 669 -1.17 9.56 -24.59
CA SER A 669 -2.17 10.08 -23.65
C SER A 669 -1.90 11.51 -23.24
N ALA A 670 -2.96 12.24 -22.90
CA ALA A 670 -2.93 13.59 -22.33
C ALA A 670 -4.09 13.76 -21.34
N ASN A 671 -4.07 14.85 -20.56
CA ASN A 671 -5.20 15.30 -19.76
C ASN A 671 -6.33 15.85 -20.68
N LEU A 672 -7.55 16.03 -20.18
CA LEU A 672 -8.71 16.51 -20.98
C LEU A 672 -8.55 17.91 -21.62
N ASP A 673 -7.55 18.69 -21.22
CA ASP A 673 -7.21 20.00 -21.79
C ASP A 673 -6.05 19.95 -22.83
N GLY A 674 -5.43 18.78 -23.02
CA GLY A 674 -4.22 18.58 -23.84
C GLY A 674 -2.89 18.69 -23.06
N SER A 675 -2.92 19.06 -21.79
CA SER A 675 -1.71 19.13 -20.96
C SER A 675 -1.18 17.73 -20.60
N GLY A 676 0.09 17.66 -20.19
CA GLY A 676 0.71 16.40 -19.74
C GLY A 676 0.87 15.31 -20.82
N ARG A 677 0.79 15.68 -22.10
CA ARG A 677 0.91 14.78 -23.26
C ARG A 677 2.18 13.92 -23.19
N ARG A 678 2.02 12.60 -23.33
CA ARG A 678 3.10 11.61 -23.34
C ARG A 678 2.87 10.55 -24.42
N ILE A 679 3.95 10.05 -25.01
CA ILE A 679 3.95 8.81 -25.79
C ILE A 679 4.06 7.64 -24.79
N LEU A 680 3.16 6.66 -24.90
CA LEU A 680 3.15 5.44 -24.09
C LEU A 680 3.87 4.30 -24.80
N ALA A 681 3.64 4.14 -26.10
CA ALA A 681 4.22 3.08 -26.91
C ALA A 681 4.48 3.58 -28.34
N GLN A 682 5.57 3.10 -28.94
CA GLN A 682 6.03 3.52 -30.27
C GLN A 682 6.63 2.34 -31.05
N ASN A 683 6.74 2.51 -32.38
CA ASN A 683 7.38 1.66 -33.40
C ASN A 683 6.86 0.23 -33.58
N ASP A 684 6.36 -0.40 -32.52
CA ASP A 684 5.99 -1.82 -32.49
C ASP A 684 4.50 -1.99 -32.08
N VAL A 685 3.67 -1.03 -32.52
CA VAL A 685 2.20 -0.96 -32.29
C VAL A 685 1.42 -1.51 -33.49
N GLY A 686 2.05 -1.62 -34.67
CA GLY A 686 1.40 -2.03 -35.91
C GLY A 686 0.64 -0.89 -36.58
N HIS A 687 -0.57 -1.16 -37.06
CA HIS A 687 -1.48 -0.18 -37.67
C HIS A 687 -2.79 -0.13 -36.85
N PRO A 688 -2.78 0.60 -35.70
CA PRO A 688 -3.89 0.58 -34.75
C PRO A 688 -5.16 1.29 -35.27
N PHE A 689 -6.33 0.71 -35.00
CA PHE A 689 -7.64 1.25 -35.40
C PHE A 689 -8.41 1.90 -34.23
N ALA A 690 -8.62 1.17 -33.13
CA ALA A 690 -9.33 1.65 -31.94
C ALA A 690 -8.49 1.49 -30.67
N VAL A 691 -8.90 2.21 -29.62
CA VAL A 691 -8.35 2.13 -28.26
C VAL A 691 -9.51 1.96 -27.29
N ALA A 692 -9.30 1.21 -26.20
CA ALA A 692 -10.20 1.15 -25.06
C ALA A 692 -9.38 1.15 -23.76
N VAL A 693 -9.92 1.69 -22.66
CA VAL A 693 -9.24 1.81 -21.36
C VAL A 693 -10.13 1.31 -20.23
N PHE A 694 -9.58 0.53 -19.30
CA PHE A 694 -10.27 0.07 -18.09
C PHE A 694 -9.27 -0.48 -17.06
N GLU A 695 -9.52 -0.28 -15.76
CA GLU A 695 -8.57 -0.59 -14.68
C GLU A 695 -7.19 0.04 -14.98
N ASP A 696 -6.09 -0.70 -14.87
CA ASP A 696 -4.73 -0.24 -15.23
C ASP A 696 -4.33 -0.55 -16.68
N HIS A 697 -5.25 -1.06 -17.49
CA HIS A 697 -4.95 -1.58 -18.83
C HIS A 697 -5.50 -0.69 -19.95
N LEU A 698 -4.75 -0.67 -21.05
CA LEU A 698 -5.13 -0.11 -22.32
C LEU A 698 -5.18 -1.24 -23.36
N TRP A 699 -6.25 -1.32 -24.14
CA TRP A 699 -6.38 -2.25 -25.26
C TRP A 699 -6.43 -1.50 -26.57
N PHE A 700 -5.91 -2.11 -27.64
CA PHE A 700 -6.03 -1.60 -29.00
C PHE A 700 -6.18 -2.71 -30.02
N SER A 701 -6.79 -2.39 -31.16
CA SER A 701 -6.97 -3.29 -32.31
C SER A 701 -5.94 -3.00 -33.40
N ASP A 702 -5.15 -4.01 -33.79
CA ASP A 702 -4.14 -3.90 -34.86
C ASP A 702 -4.63 -4.51 -36.18
N TRP A 703 -4.46 -3.78 -37.29
CA TRP A 703 -4.72 -4.26 -38.66
C TRP A 703 -3.49 -4.83 -39.36
N ALA A 704 -2.26 -4.49 -38.94
CA ALA A 704 -1.03 -4.98 -39.55
C ALA A 704 -0.78 -6.47 -39.25
N ARG A 705 -1.10 -6.90 -38.01
CA ARG A 705 -1.23 -8.30 -37.62
C ARG A 705 -2.57 -8.48 -36.90
N PRO A 706 -3.68 -8.78 -37.63
CA PRO A 706 -5.06 -8.83 -37.11
C PRO A 706 -5.18 -9.47 -35.72
N SER A 707 -5.25 -8.62 -34.69
CA SER A 707 -5.26 -9.05 -33.29
C SER A 707 -5.70 -7.92 -32.36
N LEU A 708 -6.10 -8.29 -31.14
CA LEU A 708 -6.23 -7.35 -30.03
C LEU A 708 -4.98 -7.43 -29.14
N MET A 709 -4.48 -6.26 -28.77
CA MET A 709 -3.30 -6.08 -27.93
C MET A 709 -3.70 -5.40 -26.62
N ARG A 710 -3.14 -5.85 -25.50
CA ARG A 710 -3.25 -5.23 -24.17
C ARG A 710 -1.88 -4.69 -23.75
N VAL A 711 -1.84 -3.50 -23.16
CA VAL A 711 -0.65 -2.89 -22.54
C VAL A 711 -1.01 -2.26 -21.19
N ASP A 712 -0.02 -1.95 -20.37
CA ASP A 712 -0.19 -1.13 -19.17
C ASP A 712 -0.43 0.35 -19.55
N LYS A 713 -1.43 1.01 -18.94
CA LYS A 713 -1.90 2.36 -19.34
C LYS A 713 -0.98 3.51 -18.90
N LYS A 714 0.05 3.25 -18.09
CA LYS A 714 0.96 4.26 -17.52
C LYS A 714 2.35 4.22 -18.15
N THR A 715 2.80 3.02 -18.48
CA THR A 715 4.16 2.70 -18.97
C THR A 715 4.18 2.23 -20.42
N GLY A 716 3.04 1.78 -20.98
CA GLY A 716 2.97 1.18 -22.32
C GLY A 716 3.71 -0.17 -22.48
N GLN A 717 4.16 -0.74 -21.36
CA GLN A 717 4.86 -2.03 -21.30
C GLN A 717 3.87 -3.20 -21.13
N ASN A 718 4.40 -4.40 -20.83
CA ASN A 718 3.63 -5.63 -20.63
C ASN A 718 2.68 -5.94 -21.80
N ARG A 719 3.21 -5.87 -23.04
CA ARG A 719 2.41 -6.03 -24.27
C ARG A 719 1.97 -7.49 -24.46
N VAL A 720 0.67 -7.76 -24.33
CA VAL A 720 0.08 -9.09 -24.50
C VAL A 720 -0.85 -9.11 -25.72
N ARG A 721 -0.63 -10.06 -26.64
CA ARG A 721 -1.55 -10.34 -27.75
C ARG A 721 -2.62 -11.35 -27.31
N LEU A 722 -3.89 -10.96 -27.38
CA LEU A 722 -5.01 -11.89 -27.14
C LEU A 722 -5.12 -12.90 -28.28
N ARG A 723 -5.47 -14.15 -27.95
CA ARG A 723 -5.61 -15.23 -28.93
C ARG A 723 -7.02 -15.27 -29.51
N GLY A 724 -7.13 -15.38 -30.83
CA GLY A 724 -8.39 -15.54 -31.54
C GLY A 724 -8.20 -15.49 -33.04
N SER A 725 -9.08 -16.12 -33.82
CA SER A 725 -9.09 -15.98 -35.28
C SER A 725 -9.79 -14.66 -35.64
N MET A 726 -9.01 -13.63 -35.93
CA MET A 726 -9.47 -12.27 -36.23
C MET A 726 -9.08 -11.88 -37.66
N LEU A 727 -9.96 -11.17 -38.35
CA LEU A 727 -9.76 -10.74 -39.75
C LEU A 727 -9.48 -9.24 -39.83
N ARG A 728 -10.30 -8.42 -39.16
CA ARG A 728 -10.19 -6.96 -39.18
C ARG A 728 -10.79 -6.33 -37.92
N PRO A 729 -10.17 -6.52 -36.75
CA PRO A 729 -10.66 -5.93 -35.51
C PRO A 729 -10.66 -4.40 -35.64
N SER A 730 -11.83 -3.78 -35.50
CA SER A 730 -12.09 -2.36 -35.77
C SER A 730 -12.44 -1.65 -34.46
N SER A 731 -13.62 -1.02 -34.30
CA SER A 731 -14.03 -0.49 -32.98
C SER A 731 -14.09 -1.57 -31.90
N MET A 732 -13.81 -1.16 -30.67
CA MET A 732 -13.75 -1.97 -29.45
C MET A 732 -14.30 -1.15 -28.28
N VAL A 733 -15.13 -1.77 -27.45
CA VAL A 733 -15.66 -1.18 -26.21
C VAL A 733 -15.51 -2.17 -25.06
N VAL A 734 -15.22 -1.67 -23.85
CA VAL A 734 -15.26 -2.47 -22.62
C VAL A 734 -16.70 -2.50 -22.10
N VAL A 735 -17.25 -3.70 -21.86
CA VAL A 735 -18.57 -3.89 -21.27
C VAL A 735 -18.42 -4.24 -19.79
N HIS A 736 -18.67 -3.26 -18.93
CA HIS A 736 -18.76 -3.39 -17.48
C HIS A 736 -19.55 -2.20 -16.90
N PRO A 737 -20.36 -2.34 -15.82
CA PRO A 737 -21.09 -1.21 -15.22
C PRO A 737 -20.21 0.00 -14.84
N LEU A 738 -18.98 -0.24 -14.40
CA LEU A 738 -18.01 0.81 -14.04
C LEU A 738 -17.22 1.36 -15.24
N ALA A 739 -17.32 0.78 -16.45
CA ALA A 739 -16.63 1.30 -17.64
C ALA A 739 -17.33 2.55 -18.22
N LYS A 740 -18.59 2.77 -17.85
CA LYS A 740 -19.40 3.94 -18.18
C LYS A 740 -20.12 4.43 -16.91
N PRO A 741 -19.38 5.06 -15.97
CA PRO A 741 -19.91 5.41 -14.64
C PRO A 741 -21.05 6.44 -14.72
N GLY A 742 -21.90 6.48 -13.69
CA GLY A 742 -23.07 7.37 -13.63
C GLY A 742 -24.37 6.80 -14.20
N ALA A 743 -24.35 5.58 -14.78
CA ALA A 743 -25.57 4.78 -14.89
C ALA A 743 -26.16 4.55 -13.49
N ASN A 744 -27.49 4.66 -13.34
CA ASN A 744 -28.15 4.54 -12.03
C ASN A 744 -27.98 3.11 -11.47
N PRO A 745 -27.20 2.89 -10.39
CA PRO A 745 -26.92 1.52 -9.93
C PRO A 745 -28.15 0.86 -9.29
N CYS A 746 -29.18 1.63 -8.90
CA CYS A 746 -30.46 1.08 -8.43
C CYS A 746 -31.20 0.28 -9.52
N LEU A 747 -30.86 0.46 -10.80
CA LEU A 747 -31.42 -0.33 -11.90
C LEU A 747 -30.86 -1.77 -11.96
N TYR A 748 -29.78 -2.07 -11.24
CA TYR A 748 -29.17 -3.40 -11.17
C TYR A 748 -29.22 -3.90 -9.72
N GLU A 749 -29.99 -4.96 -9.47
CA GLU A 749 -30.17 -5.56 -8.12
C GLU A 749 -30.51 -4.55 -7.02
N ASN A 750 -31.26 -3.49 -7.34
CA ASN A 750 -31.57 -2.39 -6.41
C ASN A 750 -30.33 -1.73 -5.79
N GLY A 751 -29.17 -1.71 -6.49
CA GLY A 751 -27.89 -1.26 -5.94
C GLY A 751 -27.30 -2.17 -4.85
N GLY A 752 -27.88 -3.35 -4.65
CA GLY A 752 -27.70 -4.20 -3.47
C GLY A 752 -28.45 -3.70 -2.23
N CYS A 753 -29.43 -2.80 -2.37
CA CYS A 753 -30.30 -2.38 -1.27
C CYS A 753 -31.45 -3.36 -1.05
N ASP A 754 -31.70 -3.69 0.21
CA ASP A 754 -32.77 -4.60 0.64
C ASP A 754 -34.19 -4.03 0.42
N GLN A 755 -34.35 -2.70 0.51
CA GLN A 755 -35.66 -2.03 0.39
C GLN A 755 -35.65 -0.89 -0.64
N ILE A 756 -35.24 0.32 -0.25
CA ILE A 756 -35.29 1.50 -1.11
C ILE A 756 -33.86 1.84 -1.55
N CYS A 757 -33.64 2.05 -2.85
CA CYS A 757 -32.38 2.55 -3.38
C CYS A 757 -32.58 3.95 -3.98
N GLU A 758 -31.79 4.91 -3.49
CA GLU A 758 -31.62 6.22 -4.13
C GLU A 758 -30.21 6.30 -4.75
N ASN A 759 -30.09 6.98 -5.89
CA ASN A 759 -28.83 7.18 -6.60
C ASN A 759 -28.48 8.67 -6.63
N ASN A 760 -27.38 9.03 -5.99
CA ASN A 760 -26.76 10.34 -6.11
C ASN A 760 -25.46 10.19 -6.91
N PHE A 761 -25.42 10.73 -8.14
CA PHE A 761 -24.22 10.81 -8.98
C PHE A 761 -23.49 9.47 -9.25
N GLY A 762 -24.18 8.33 -9.19
CA GLY A 762 -23.60 6.98 -9.34
C GLY A 762 -23.32 6.28 -8.01
N ILE A 763 -23.59 6.91 -6.87
CA ILE A 763 -23.44 6.35 -5.53
C ILE A 763 -24.80 5.86 -5.00
N VAL A 764 -24.83 4.63 -4.52
CA VAL A 764 -26.00 3.98 -3.92
C VAL A 764 -26.23 4.46 -2.49
N HIS A 765 -27.39 5.05 -2.24
CA HIS A 765 -27.91 5.34 -0.90
C HIS A 765 -29.13 4.46 -0.59
N CYS A 766 -28.90 3.36 0.14
CA CYS A 766 -30.01 2.54 0.61
C CYS A 766 -30.78 3.24 1.74
N LYS A 767 -32.11 3.18 1.67
CA LYS A 767 -33.06 3.60 2.72
C LYS A 767 -34.00 2.45 3.07
N CYS A 768 -34.60 2.53 4.24
CA CYS A 768 -35.58 1.56 4.75
C CYS A 768 -36.96 2.21 4.86
N HIS A 769 -38.02 1.40 4.83
CA HIS A 769 -39.39 1.88 5.06
C HIS A 769 -39.59 2.31 6.53
N PRO A 770 -40.59 3.16 6.84
CA PRO A 770 -40.92 3.53 8.22
C PRO A 770 -41.13 2.29 9.11
N GLY A 771 -40.47 2.27 10.27
CA GLY A 771 -40.44 1.10 11.17
C GLY A 771 -39.25 0.15 10.96
N PHE A 772 -38.39 0.40 9.97
CA PHE A 772 -37.17 -0.39 9.74
C PHE A 772 -35.89 0.43 9.96
N GLY A 773 -34.94 -0.14 10.70
CA GLY A 773 -33.61 0.39 10.96
C GLY A 773 -32.57 -0.20 10.01
N LYS A 774 -31.51 0.55 9.75
CA LYS A 774 -30.48 0.23 8.75
C LYS A 774 -29.29 -0.48 9.39
N THR A 775 -28.73 -1.49 8.71
CA THR A 775 -27.54 -2.23 9.18
C THR A 775 -26.24 -1.44 9.07
N LEU A 776 -25.21 -1.92 9.80
CA LEU A 776 -23.81 -1.50 9.68
C LEU A 776 -23.27 -1.62 8.24
N ASP A 777 -23.70 -2.64 7.49
CA ASP A 777 -23.35 -2.83 6.06
C ASP A 777 -23.89 -1.72 5.14
N GLY A 778 -24.74 -0.82 5.65
CA GLY A 778 -25.27 0.30 4.89
C GLY A 778 -26.25 -0.07 3.78
N LYS A 779 -26.75 -1.33 3.77
CA LYS A 779 -27.55 -1.89 2.66
C LYS A 779 -28.82 -2.66 3.04
N THR A 780 -28.85 -3.30 4.20
CA THR A 780 -29.96 -4.15 4.68
C THR A 780 -30.81 -3.46 5.76
N CYS A 781 -32.08 -3.88 5.90
CA CYS A 781 -33.06 -3.22 6.75
C CYS A 781 -33.75 -4.22 7.71
N HIS A 782 -33.58 -4.05 9.02
CA HIS A 782 -34.28 -4.84 10.04
C HIS A 782 -35.47 -4.08 10.63
N ALA A 783 -36.52 -4.79 11.04
CA ALA A 783 -37.61 -4.18 11.80
C ALA A 783 -37.08 -3.62 13.14
N LEU A 784 -37.57 -2.45 13.54
CA LEU A 784 -37.34 -1.89 14.87
C LEU A 784 -38.45 -2.41 15.79
N ASP A 785 -38.09 -3.20 16.81
CA ASP A 785 -39.06 -3.82 17.72
C ASP A 785 -39.92 -2.78 18.45
N SER A 786 -41.21 -2.77 18.16
CA SER A 786 -42.19 -1.78 18.63
C SER A 786 -42.73 -2.10 20.03
N SER A 787 -41.82 -2.17 21.02
CA SER A 787 -42.14 -2.55 22.40
C SER A 787 -42.40 -1.37 23.36
N ASN A 788 -43.24 -0.40 22.96
CA ASN A 788 -44.05 0.38 23.91
C ASN A 788 -45.18 1.20 23.24
N SER A 789 -46.37 0.61 23.12
CA SER A 789 -47.63 1.34 22.95
C SER A 789 -48.78 0.62 23.65
N THR A 790 -49.22 1.16 24.79
CA THR A 790 -50.34 0.61 25.55
C THR A 790 -51.68 0.98 24.90
N GLY A 791 -52.39 -0.02 24.40
CA GLY A 791 -53.85 -0.09 24.18
C GLY A 791 -54.62 1.18 23.75
N GLY A 792 -54.99 1.26 22.47
CA GLY A 792 -56.03 2.15 21.94
C GLY A 792 -56.78 1.47 20.80
N SER A 793 -58.11 1.56 20.75
CA SER A 793 -58.96 0.68 19.92
C SER A 793 -59.42 1.27 18.58
N VAL A 794 -59.26 0.48 17.53
CA VAL A 794 -60.16 0.27 16.37
C VAL A 794 -61.13 1.41 16.00
N SER A 795 -60.93 2.01 14.82
CA SER A 795 -61.97 2.09 13.76
C SER A 795 -61.36 2.60 12.44
N VAL A 796 -62.07 2.44 11.31
CA VAL A 796 -61.58 2.77 9.96
C VAL A 796 -62.63 3.59 9.22
N HIS A 797 -62.25 4.72 8.59
CA HIS A 797 -62.94 5.21 7.39
C HIS A 797 -62.03 6.05 6.46
N LYS A 798 -62.28 5.87 5.15
CA LYS A 798 -61.79 6.58 3.96
C LYS A 798 -62.24 8.08 3.99
N GLU A 799 -61.81 9.02 3.13
CA GLU A 799 -61.45 8.98 1.69
C GLU A 799 -60.83 10.34 1.20
N VAL A 800 -60.07 10.36 0.08
CA VAL A 800 -59.89 11.47 -0.95
C VAL A 800 -59.49 12.92 -0.49
N VAL A 801 -58.28 13.47 -0.74
CA VAL A 801 -57.67 14.07 -1.99
C VAL A 801 -58.45 15.29 -2.59
N PRO A 802 -57.88 16.44 -3.10
CA PRO A 802 -56.48 16.95 -3.22
C PRO A 802 -56.23 18.47 -2.83
N MET A 803 -54.95 18.93 -2.89
CA MET A 803 -54.37 20.22 -3.43
C MET A 803 -54.96 21.65 -3.15
N PRO A 804 -54.20 22.76 -3.34
CA PRO A 804 -52.75 23.03 -3.17
C PRO A 804 -52.46 24.38 -2.37
N PRO A 805 -51.63 25.40 -2.74
CA PRO A 805 -50.86 26.25 -1.77
C PRO A 805 -51.23 27.78 -1.91
N PRO A 806 -50.39 28.84 -1.70
CA PRO A 806 -48.97 28.93 -1.25
C PRO A 806 -48.54 30.14 -0.34
N GLU A 807 -47.22 30.19 -0.05
CA GLU A 807 -46.30 31.37 -0.12
C GLU A 807 -46.03 32.37 1.04
N ILE A 808 -44.79 32.90 0.98
CA ILE A 808 -44.25 34.21 1.47
C ILE A 808 -44.30 34.47 3.00
N VAL A 809 -43.22 34.43 3.80
CA VAL A 809 -41.88 35.11 3.78
C VAL A 809 -41.92 36.62 4.13
N LEU A 810 -41.42 37.01 5.33
CA LEU A 810 -40.31 37.98 5.48
C LEU A 810 -39.78 38.15 6.94
N GLN A 811 -38.45 38.04 7.05
CA GLN A 811 -37.44 38.75 7.88
C GLN A 811 -37.79 39.58 9.16
N SER A 812 -36.99 39.29 10.21
CA SER A 812 -36.24 40.22 11.10
C SER A 812 -36.91 41.32 11.95
N ALA A 813 -36.57 41.35 13.25
CA ALA A 813 -35.91 42.49 13.93
C ALA A 813 -35.31 42.08 15.30
N GLN A 814 -34.43 42.91 15.88
CA GLN A 814 -33.80 42.72 17.20
C GLN A 814 -34.30 43.78 18.21
N SER A 815 -34.22 43.52 19.54
CA SER A 815 -33.54 44.40 20.52
C SER A 815 -33.71 43.95 22.00
N SER A 816 -32.91 44.57 22.87
CA SER A 816 -32.61 44.32 24.30
C SER A 816 -33.56 45.01 25.31
N GLY A 817 -33.47 44.71 26.63
CA GLY A 817 -34.34 45.38 27.63
C GLY A 817 -34.19 45.21 29.18
N ILE A 818 -33.00 44.90 29.72
CA ILE A 818 -32.46 45.13 31.11
C ILE A 818 -33.39 45.57 32.30
N PHE A 819 -33.23 44.94 33.50
CA PHE A 819 -33.22 45.48 34.93
C PHE A 819 -33.80 44.45 35.97
N LYS A 820 -33.51 44.43 37.31
CA LYS A 820 -32.75 45.28 38.28
C LYS A 820 -32.28 44.50 39.55
N ASP A 821 -31.39 45.09 40.37
CA ASP A 821 -30.75 44.53 41.60
C ASP A 821 -31.34 44.96 42.97
N MET A 822 -30.86 44.34 44.08
CA MET A 822 -30.37 44.90 45.39
C MET A 822 -30.33 43.80 46.52
N ASP A 823 -29.52 43.72 47.61
CA ASP A 823 -28.38 44.42 48.30
C ASP A 823 -28.70 44.56 49.83
N SER A 824 -27.85 44.42 50.89
CA SER A 824 -26.37 44.30 51.09
C SER A 824 -25.94 43.66 52.45
N GLY A 825 -24.62 43.36 52.63
CA GLY A 825 -23.87 43.34 53.92
C GLY A 825 -23.81 42.04 54.79
N GLY A 826 -22.76 41.75 55.59
CA GLY A 826 -21.41 42.36 55.74
C GLY A 826 -20.50 41.86 56.91
N LYS A 827 -19.26 41.39 56.60
CA LYS A 827 -17.98 41.28 57.38
C LYS A 827 -17.92 40.84 58.88
N GLN A 828 -17.01 39.91 59.24
CA GLN A 828 -15.69 40.16 59.91
C GLN A 828 -14.84 38.86 60.12
N LYS A 829 -13.51 38.96 60.34
CA LYS A 829 -12.52 37.83 60.46
C LYS A 829 -11.95 37.64 61.89
N ARG A 830 -11.56 36.39 62.22
CA ARG A 830 -10.50 36.02 63.20
C ARG A 830 -9.83 34.70 62.77
N ILE A 831 -8.62 34.37 63.26
CA ILE A 831 -7.73 33.34 62.68
C ILE A 831 -7.09 32.47 63.80
N PHE A 832 -6.62 31.25 63.42
CA PHE A 832 -5.85 30.24 64.18
C PHE A 832 -6.70 29.27 65.04
N LEU A 833 -6.50 27.94 65.03
CA LEU A 833 -5.45 27.08 64.39
C LEU A 833 -5.96 25.66 64.03
N MET A 834 -5.30 25.03 63.05
CA MET A 834 -5.18 23.57 62.75
C MET A 834 -6.37 22.76 62.13
N ALA A 835 -6.15 22.34 60.87
CA ALA A 835 -6.44 21.07 60.17
C ALA A 835 -7.77 20.30 60.42
N GLU A 836 -8.45 19.71 59.42
CA GLU A 836 -7.96 19.20 58.12
C GLU A 836 -8.54 19.92 56.87
N ILE A 837 -8.26 19.38 55.66
CA ILE A 837 -8.22 20.11 54.38
C ILE A 837 -9.34 19.70 53.40
N MET A 838 -9.95 20.69 52.77
CA MET A 838 -10.54 20.64 51.42
C MET A 838 -10.21 21.95 50.68
N VAL A 839 -10.53 22.04 49.37
CA VAL A 839 -10.01 22.98 48.36
C VAL A 839 -8.61 22.53 47.87
N SER A 840 -8.29 22.33 46.57
CA SER A 840 -8.84 22.76 45.26
C SER A 840 -8.17 23.99 44.66
N ASP A 841 -6.90 23.86 44.30
CA ASP A 841 -6.20 24.81 43.43
C ASP A 841 -6.50 24.49 41.95
N GLN A 842 -7.03 25.47 41.22
CA GLN A 842 -7.22 25.41 39.77
C GLN A 842 -6.01 26.12 39.14
N ASP A 843 -5.18 25.39 38.41
CA ASP A 843 -3.91 25.89 37.88
C ASP A 843 -4.15 26.75 36.62
N ASP A 844 -4.00 28.08 36.72
CA ASP A 844 -4.41 29.04 35.68
C ASP A 844 -3.71 28.86 34.32
N CYS A 845 -2.53 28.23 34.30
CA CYS A 845 -1.86 27.82 33.07
C CYS A 845 -2.69 26.85 32.21
N THR A 846 -3.68 26.15 32.79
CA THR A 846 -4.54 25.18 32.06
C THR A 846 -5.55 25.82 31.11
N ALA A 847 -5.77 27.15 31.18
CA ALA A 847 -6.71 27.87 30.33
C ALA A 847 -6.05 28.59 29.13
N LEU A 848 -4.71 28.64 29.06
CA LEU A 848 -3.97 29.48 28.11
C LEU A 848 -3.21 28.63 27.08
N GLU A 849 -3.77 28.43 25.89
CA GLU A 849 -3.08 27.74 24.79
C GLU A 849 -1.98 28.62 24.18
N CYS A 850 -0.75 28.46 24.65
CA CYS A 850 0.44 29.09 24.07
C CYS A 850 0.82 28.45 22.71
N TYR A 851 1.46 29.23 21.84
CA TYR A 851 1.94 28.77 20.53
C TYR A 851 3.21 27.92 20.66
N VAL A 852 3.57 27.18 19.59
CA VAL A 852 4.56 26.08 19.64
C VAL A 852 5.94 26.48 20.19
N ASN A 853 6.37 27.73 19.95
CA ASN A 853 7.70 28.24 20.33
C ASN A 853 7.60 29.20 21.55
N ALA A 854 6.74 28.87 22.53
CA ALA A 854 6.49 29.67 23.73
C ALA A 854 6.31 28.83 25.00
N GLU A 855 6.85 29.30 26.12
CA GLU A 855 6.65 28.74 27.47
C GLU A 855 5.64 29.60 28.26
N CYS A 856 4.83 28.99 29.13
CA CYS A 856 3.88 29.73 29.97
C CYS A 856 4.48 29.98 31.36
N VAL A 857 4.61 31.25 31.74
CA VAL A 857 5.13 31.69 33.04
C VAL A 857 4.04 32.36 33.87
N LEU A 858 4.04 32.05 35.17
CA LEU A 858 3.16 32.66 36.17
C LEU A 858 3.84 33.91 36.75
N LEU A 859 3.18 35.07 36.59
CA LEU A 859 3.51 36.33 37.24
C LEU A 859 2.45 36.64 38.31
N GLU A 860 2.73 37.57 39.23
CA GLU A 860 1.82 37.86 40.36
C GLU A 860 0.44 38.39 39.92
N ASP A 861 0.33 38.93 38.70
CA ASP A 861 -0.92 39.37 38.07
C ASP A 861 -1.51 38.37 37.04
N GLY A 862 -0.94 37.16 36.88
CA GLY A 862 -1.51 36.07 36.07
C GLY A 862 -0.52 35.30 35.16
N ALA A 863 -1.04 34.31 34.44
CA ALA A 863 -0.27 33.46 33.52
C ALA A 863 -0.06 34.13 32.16
N VAL A 864 1.16 34.07 31.61
CA VAL A 864 1.52 34.72 30.34
C VAL A 864 2.44 33.82 29.50
N CYS A 865 2.11 33.64 28.21
CA CYS A 865 3.02 33.02 27.24
C CYS A 865 4.22 33.94 26.93
N GLN A 866 5.42 33.51 27.31
CA GLN A 866 6.69 34.10 26.93
C GLN A 866 7.29 33.31 25.77
N CYS A 867 7.80 33.99 24.73
CA CYS A 867 8.49 33.30 23.64
C CYS A 867 9.82 32.72 24.14
N LEU A 868 10.24 31.60 23.53
CA LEU A 868 11.55 31.03 23.77
C LEU A 868 12.67 31.95 23.28
N GLU A 869 13.89 31.75 23.76
CA GLU A 869 15.08 32.48 23.28
C GLU A 869 15.26 32.25 21.76
N GLY A 870 15.64 33.29 21.01
CA GLY A 870 15.59 33.31 19.54
C GLY A 870 14.22 33.68 18.93
N PHE A 871 13.16 33.87 19.73
CA PHE A 871 11.81 34.21 19.22
C PHE A 871 11.22 35.49 19.83
N THR A 872 10.57 36.30 19.00
CA THR A 872 9.92 37.57 19.40
C THR A 872 8.40 37.50 19.31
N ARG A 873 7.71 38.15 20.27
CA ARG A 873 6.25 38.09 20.40
C ARG A 873 5.56 39.15 19.54
N LYS A 874 4.72 38.72 18.60
CA LYS A 874 3.91 39.62 17.75
C LYS A 874 2.43 39.23 17.84
N GLY A 875 1.75 39.74 18.86
CA GLY A 875 0.40 39.31 19.23
C GLY A 875 0.45 38.07 20.13
N ASN A 876 -0.26 37.01 19.76
CA ASN A 876 -0.23 35.71 20.46
C ASN A 876 0.65 34.65 19.78
N SER A 877 1.28 34.99 18.66
CA SER A 877 2.27 34.14 17.99
C SER A 877 3.69 34.62 18.28
N CYS A 878 4.59 33.67 18.47
CA CYS A 878 6.03 33.89 18.48
C CYS A 878 6.56 33.71 17.06
N TYR A 879 7.43 34.63 16.63
CA TYR A 879 8.09 34.62 15.33
C TYR A 879 9.58 34.57 15.53
N ASP A 880 10.27 33.90 14.61
CA ASP A 880 11.72 33.84 14.52
C ASP A 880 12.35 35.26 14.55
N VAL A 881 13.48 35.41 15.26
CA VAL A 881 14.27 36.64 15.26
C VAL A 881 15.46 36.44 14.33
N ASP A 882 15.43 37.09 13.18
CA ASP A 882 16.57 37.12 12.26
C ASP A 882 17.74 37.92 12.87
N GLU A 883 18.58 37.26 13.68
CA GLU A 883 19.69 37.91 14.39
C GLU A 883 20.71 38.52 13.43
N CYS A 884 20.88 37.92 12.25
CA CYS A 884 21.71 38.46 11.17
C CYS A 884 21.20 39.83 10.70
N ALA A 885 19.88 39.97 10.53
CA ALA A 885 19.23 41.22 10.10
C ALA A 885 19.17 42.30 11.20
N VAL A 886 19.22 41.93 12.49
CA VAL A 886 19.21 42.88 13.62
C VAL A 886 20.59 43.13 14.26
N ASN A 887 21.66 42.55 13.72
CA ASN A 887 23.03 42.62 14.24
C ASN A 887 23.16 42.11 15.70
N MET A 888 22.50 41.00 16.02
CA MET A 888 22.66 40.28 17.31
C MET A 888 23.49 38.99 17.17
N ASP A 889 23.97 38.71 15.97
CA ASP A 889 24.92 37.65 15.66
C ASP A 889 26.31 37.89 16.27
N ARG A 890 26.98 36.78 16.62
CA ARG A 890 28.39 36.77 17.06
C ARG A 890 29.37 36.51 15.91
N CYS A 891 28.93 36.61 14.66
CA CYS A 891 29.76 36.39 13.49
C CYS A 891 30.68 37.60 13.27
N ASP A 892 31.99 37.41 13.09
CA ASP A 892 32.87 38.51 12.65
C ASP A 892 32.63 38.76 11.15
N ARG A 893 31.94 39.85 10.85
CA ARG A 893 31.47 40.22 9.51
C ARG A 893 32.59 40.57 8.52
N ASN A 894 33.85 40.64 8.96
CA ASN A 894 35.00 40.82 8.07
C ASN A 894 35.47 39.47 7.48
N VAL A 895 35.24 38.35 8.19
CA VAL A 895 35.77 37.01 7.85
C VAL A 895 34.71 35.91 7.83
N SER A 896 33.47 36.21 8.21
CA SER A 896 32.32 35.30 8.22
C SER A 896 31.01 36.00 7.85
N GLY A 897 30.11 35.29 7.18
CA GLY A 897 28.73 35.69 6.92
C GLY A 897 27.76 35.00 7.88
N CYS A 898 26.73 35.73 8.33
CA CYS A 898 25.66 35.19 9.16
C CYS A 898 24.55 34.57 8.30
N ILE A 899 24.04 33.40 8.68
CA ILE A 899 22.91 32.70 8.06
C ILE A 899 21.84 32.45 9.13
N ASN A 900 20.65 32.99 8.94
CA ASN A 900 19.55 32.83 9.89
C ASN A 900 18.90 31.43 9.81
N THR A 901 18.45 30.89 10.93
CA THR A 901 17.76 29.59 11.07
C THR A 901 16.60 29.71 12.08
N GLU A 902 15.67 28.74 12.12
CA GLU A 902 14.50 28.89 13.00
C GLU A 902 14.88 28.72 14.49
N GLY A 903 14.92 29.83 15.23
CA GLY A 903 15.32 29.90 16.63
C GLY A 903 16.80 30.23 16.88
N GLY A 904 17.51 30.79 15.90
CA GLY A 904 18.89 31.25 16.07
C GLY A 904 19.65 31.38 14.74
N TYR A 905 20.94 31.68 14.78
CA TYR A 905 21.78 31.86 13.59
C TYR A 905 23.01 30.93 13.56
N VAL A 906 23.55 30.72 12.36
CA VAL A 906 24.81 30.01 12.11
C VAL A 906 25.76 30.93 11.33
N CYS A 907 26.99 31.05 11.79
CA CYS A 907 28.04 31.76 11.07
C CYS A 907 28.75 30.82 10.07
N LYS A 908 29.07 31.32 8.88
CA LYS A 908 29.86 30.61 7.85
C LYS A 908 31.07 31.47 7.49
N CYS A 909 32.28 30.93 7.55
CA CYS A 909 33.48 31.65 7.07
C CYS A 909 33.31 32.07 5.59
N LEU A 910 33.85 33.24 5.24
CA LEU A 910 33.87 33.73 3.86
C LEU A 910 34.85 32.90 3.02
N GLU A 911 34.76 33.01 1.68
CA GLU A 911 35.77 32.44 0.79
C GLU A 911 37.16 33.04 1.13
N GLY A 912 38.20 32.20 1.13
CA GLY A 912 39.52 32.54 1.68
C GLY A 912 39.70 32.22 3.18
N TYR A 913 38.65 31.81 3.91
CA TYR A 913 38.72 31.56 5.37
C TYR A 913 38.15 30.20 5.80
N THR A 914 38.73 29.62 6.86
CA THR A 914 38.37 28.31 7.44
C THR A 914 38.21 28.40 8.97
N GLY A 915 37.29 27.64 9.56
CA GLY A 915 37.07 27.71 11.01
C GLY A 915 35.73 27.14 11.49
N ASP A 916 35.33 27.50 12.71
CA ASP A 916 34.03 27.12 13.31
C ASP A 916 32.88 28.07 12.92
N GLY A 917 33.15 29.05 12.04
CA GLY A 917 32.23 30.09 11.61
C GLY A 917 32.26 31.35 12.47
N VAL A 918 32.55 31.23 13.77
CA VAL A 918 32.68 32.37 14.71
C VAL A 918 34.14 32.84 14.77
N HIS A 919 35.07 31.90 14.76
CA HIS A 919 36.51 32.08 14.66
C HIS A 919 36.96 31.52 13.31
N CYS A 920 37.13 32.41 12.34
CA CYS A 920 37.60 32.09 11.00
C CYS A 920 39.06 32.54 10.86
N TYR A 921 39.89 31.66 10.33
CA TYR A 921 41.31 31.86 10.08
C TYR A 921 41.55 31.89 8.56
N ASP A 922 42.52 32.69 8.15
CA ASP A 922 43.01 32.78 6.78
C ASP A 922 43.44 31.40 6.24
N ILE A 923 43.11 31.11 4.98
CA ILE A 923 43.55 29.90 4.26
C ILE A 923 44.75 30.29 3.40
N ASP A 924 45.95 29.83 3.77
CA ASP A 924 47.11 30.02 2.91
C ASP A 924 47.00 29.16 1.63
N GLU A 925 46.50 29.78 0.55
CA GLU A 925 46.33 29.11 -0.75
C GLU A 925 47.67 28.81 -1.43
N CYS A 926 48.77 29.40 -0.95
CA CYS A 926 50.13 29.14 -1.40
C CYS A 926 50.70 27.86 -0.74
N GLU A 927 50.49 27.61 0.55
CA GLU A 927 50.85 26.35 1.21
C GLU A 927 49.92 25.18 0.82
N THR A 928 48.62 25.44 0.67
CA THR A 928 47.64 24.39 0.32
C THR A 928 47.64 24.04 -1.17
N GLY A 929 48.26 24.86 -2.03
CA GLY A 929 48.33 24.64 -3.48
C GLY A 929 47.00 24.81 -4.22
N SER A 930 46.06 25.56 -3.64
CA SER A 930 44.75 25.89 -4.24
C SER A 930 44.77 27.15 -5.10
N HIS A 931 45.89 27.88 -5.13
CA HIS A 931 46.09 29.09 -5.92
C HIS A 931 45.96 28.86 -7.44
N THR A 932 45.53 29.89 -8.17
CA THR A 932 45.45 29.88 -9.65
C THR A 932 46.59 30.63 -10.36
N CYS A 933 47.67 30.95 -9.62
CA CYS A 933 48.89 31.54 -10.19
C CYS A 933 49.51 30.66 -11.29
N GLY A 934 49.98 31.29 -12.37
CA GLY A 934 50.67 30.62 -13.48
C GLY A 934 52.09 30.16 -13.13
N GLU A 935 52.67 29.29 -13.95
CA GLU A 935 53.92 28.53 -13.65
C GLU A 935 55.17 29.38 -13.33
N ASN A 936 55.19 30.67 -13.69
CA ASN A 936 56.29 31.61 -13.39
C ASN A 936 55.92 32.72 -12.37
N MET A 937 54.75 32.63 -11.73
CA MET A 937 54.30 33.63 -10.76
C MET A 937 54.56 33.16 -9.32
N THR A 938 55.16 34.03 -8.52
CA THR A 938 55.34 33.83 -7.08
C THR A 938 54.02 34.09 -6.36
N CYS A 939 53.41 33.04 -5.80
CA CYS A 939 52.27 33.15 -4.91
C CYS A 939 52.70 33.82 -3.60
N THR A 940 51.98 34.87 -3.20
CA THR A 940 52.12 35.53 -1.89
C THR A 940 50.75 35.63 -1.24
N ASN A 941 50.56 34.90 -0.13
CA ASN A 941 49.32 34.88 0.62
C ASN A 941 49.01 36.26 1.24
N THR A 942 47.74 36.63 1.30
CA THR A 942 47.20 37.87 1.88
C THR A 942 45.88 37.56 2.60
N GLU A 943 45.46 38.42 3.53
CA GLU A 943 44.33 38.14 4.43
C GLU A 943 43.00 37.93 3.67
N GLY A 944 42.63 36.67 3.46
CA GLY A 944 41.46 36.19 2.73
C GLY A 944 41.65 35.94 1.22
N ASN A 945 42.87 35.93 0.68
CA ASN A 945 43.16 35.65 -0.73
C ASN A 945 44.67 35.54 -1.03
N PHE A 946 45.05 34.95 -2.16
CA PHE A 946 46.43 35.00 -2.64
C PHE A 946 46.66 36.09 -3.70
N THR A 947 47.88 36.62 -3.75
CA THR A 947 48.34 37.52 -4.81
C THR A 947 49.46 36.86 -5.62
N CYS A 948 49.34 36.87 -6.95
CA CYS A 948 50.35 36.33 -7.85
C CYS A 948 51.27 37.46 -8.33
N SER A 949 52.54 37.46 -7.91
CA SER A 949 53.54 38.45 -8.35
C SER A 949 54.54 37.83 -9.33
N CYS A 950 54.93 38.55 -10.38
CA CYS A 950 55.88 38.04 -11.37
C CYS A 950 57.32 38.31 -10.93
N ALA A 951 58.18 37.30 -10.95
CA ALA A 951 59.58 37.45 -10.58
C ALA A 951 60.36 38.29 -11.61
N ASP A 952 60.78 39.49 -11.19
CA ASP A 952 61.73 40.42 -11.81
C ASP A 952 61.70 40.64 -13.34
N ASN A 953 61.16 41.81 -13.73
CA ASN A 953 61.51 42.56 -14.97
C ASN A 953 61.23 41.91 -16.35
N ALA A 954 60.28 40.98 -16.47
CA ALA A 954 59.82 40.43 -17.75
C ALA A 954 58.60 41.15 -18.37
N SER A 955 58.58 42.50 -18.43
CA SER A 955 57.43 43.26 -18.95
C SER A 955 57.37 43.29 -20.49
N GLY A 956 56.65 42.35 -21.11
CA GLY A 956 56.37 42.31 -22.55
C GLY A 956 54.91 41.97 -22.86
N PRO A 957 54.26 42.61 -23.87
CA PRO A 957 52.82 42.43 -24.10
C PRO A 957 52.49 41.12 -24.83
N GLY A 958 51.56 40.33 -24.27
CA GLY A 958 50.91 39.21 -24.97
C GLY A 958 51.28 37.81 -24.50
N ILE A 959 52.07 37.67 -23.44
CA ILE A 959 52.24 36.40 -22.72
C ILE A 959 51.79 36.63 -21.27
N SER A 960 51.36 35.56 -20.60
CA SER A 960 51.46 35.47 -19.13
C SER A 960 52.89 35.77 -18.69
N CYS A 961 53.06 36.09 -17.40
CA CYS A 961 54.31 35.73 -16.75
C CYS A 961 54.45 34.20 -16.80
#